data_AF-A0A8B9HZN5-F1
#
_entry.id   AF-A0A8B9HZN5-F1
#
_cell.length_a   1.000
_cell.length_b   1.000
_cell.length_c   1.000
_cell.angle_alpha   90.00
_cell.angle_beta   90.00
_cell.angle_gamma   90.00
#
_symmetry.space_group_name_H-M   'P 1'
#
loop_
_entity.id
_entity.type
_entity.pdbx_description
1 polymer ?
#
loop_
_entity_poly.entity_id
_entity_poly.type
_entity_poly.pdbx_seq_one_letter_code
_entity_poly.pdbx_strand_id
1 'polypeptide(L)'
;MVELSRDNQSDLVVSYSSWMCNNDIGGKHESVFSCPNVVLAAGLHNRYWVLDVQETTGSKGYSEKHLTITFSKSREPTETCILKDGWESTPVAVGDIIHLEGESISNTWVIGRDSGFLVLLPDLLISGTSIASSIRCMRRAVLGEMFKSFDGGSKQMLNGTIVHDVFQKAAMSMDFSSAKLAKLASEALLSLNYLGQMYSLKLTQADMKQEVEEYLPALSEWAKAYLHTSQHAGKKQLSLKLPSDGQLSRQDSSCSITVTDFVDIEENIWSPRFGLKGKIDVTAGVRIHRKGRKHMDKVVPLELKTGKESNSIEHRSQVILYTLMSSERRVDAEAGFLVYLKTGNLHPIVGNHMDRRELIKLRNLLAHHVGKSIVKENGKSQMAPLPAVVSDQQTCKYCPQRRNCAVYNRAVERVPGECSPEDPQAFLQLESEHLSQVHLQYFNHWLLLCSLEAHTMESKGGRRNIWLQSAQEREKNGGCVGNMVLRDNVTAISDGVYAHYFERRPGEQTLISLAVGDRIAVSDQNCRFIGIATGYISGITSTGVTCSLDKNLSKFPSDMVFRLDQDEGAGGLSTHLGNLSTLMENTPTSEKLRQLIVEFKPPLFIESLSSVLPREAKDTVANILKGLNKPQKQAMKKVLLSKDYTLIVGMPGTGKTTTICTLVPAMETVEKGGVSNQTEAVLVHSLISLLLKAGCKAGDIGVIAPYRQQLKAISNLLEGAAFTAVEVNTVDKYQGRDKSVIIVSFVRSNPEGNLGELLKDWRRLNVAITRAKHKLLMLGSAPTLRLYAPLQKLLTHMQQQQENMISFYNCYKISASKMLEDSSVHMQLRY
;
A
#
# COMPACT_ATOMS: atom_id res chain seq x y z
N MET A 1 -57.99 5.18 11.73
CA MET A 1 -58.04 4.03 12.64
C MET A 1 -58.02 2.78 11.78
N VAL A 2 -56.99 1.95 11.91
CA VAL A 2 -57.01 0.51 11.63
C VAL A 2 -56.06 -0.04 12.68
N GLU A 3 -56.56 -0.83 13.62
CA GLU A 3 -55.70 -1.50 14.60
C GLU A 3 -55.12 -2.75 13.97
N LEU A 4 -53.79 -2.86 13.97
CA LEU A 4 -53.08 -4.11 13.71
C LEU A 4 -52.44 -4.55 15.02
N SER A 5 -52.54 -5.84 15.31
CA SER A 5 -52.30 -6.43 16.62
C SER A 5 -50.87 -6.25 17.12
N ARG A 6 -50.73 -6.11 18.45
CA ARG A 6 -49.45 -6.13 19.16
C ARG A 6 -48.98 -7.57 19.39
N ASP A 7 -48.61 -8.25 18.31
CA ASP A 7 -47.89 -9.53 18.39
C ASP A 7 -46.76 -9.56 17.34
N ASN A 8 -45.68 -10.29 17.63
CA ASN A 8 -44.37 -10.27 16.93
C ASN A 8 -43.51 -9.01 17.18
N GLN A 9 -43.14 -8.76 18.45
CA GLN A 9 -42.02 -7.85 18.80
C GLN A 9 -40.84 -8.57 19.51
N SER A 10 -40.78 -9.89 19.36
CA SER A 10 -39.62 -10.75 19.64
C SER A 10 -39.14 -11.39 18.32
N ASP A 11 -37.91 -11.89 18.28
CA ASP A 11 -37.24 -12.55 17.14
C ASP A 11 -36.79 -11.67 15.96
N LEU A 12 -35.98 -10.65 16.27
CA LEU A 12 -35.02 -10.09 15.29
C LEU A 12 -33.69 -9.58 15.90
N VAL A 13 -33.34 -10.04 17.12
CA VAL A 13 -32.05 -9.77 17.77
C VAL A 13 -31.11 -10.96 17.53
N VAL A 14 -30.59 -11.05 16.31
CA VAL A 14 -29.58 -12.06 15.95
C VAL A 14 -28.21 -11.59 16.42
N SER A 15 -27.64 -12.24 17.43
CA SER A 15 -26.28 -11.96 17.90
C SER A 15 -25.23 -12.28 16.82
N TYR A 16 -24.09 -11.60 16.88
CA TYR A 16 -22.97 -11.83 15.95
C TYR A 16 -22.54 -13.32 15.90
N SER A 17 -22.61 -14.02 17.02
CA SER A 17 -22.34 -15.45 17.13
C SER A 17 -23.30 -16.34 16.32
N SER A 18 -24.56 -15.93 16.15
CA SER A 18 -25.56 -16.67 15.35
C SER A 18 -25.36 -16.45 13.83
N TRP A 19 -24.88 -15.27 13.42
CA TRP A 19 -24.60 -15.00 12.00
C TRP A 19 -23.45 -15.84 11.43
N MET A 20 -22.43 -16.16 12.24
CA MET A 20 -21.26 -16.94 11.79
C MET A 20 -21.58 -18.40 11.42
N CYS A 21 -22.70 -18.97 11.87
CA CYS A 21 -23.03 -20.39 11.64
C CYS A 21 -23.58 -20.72 10.24
N ASN A 22 -23.94 -19.71 9.42
CA ASN A 22 -24.72 -19.92 8.19
C ASN A 22 -23.97 -19.62 6.86
N ASN A 23 -22.64 -19.53 6.87
CA ASN A 23 -21.82 -19.24 5.68
C ASN A 23 -20.72 -20.29 5.42
N ASP A 24 -21.10 -21.57 5.34
CA ASP A 24 -20.20 -22.61 4.80
C ASP A 24 -20.08 -22.47 3.27
N ILE A 25 -18.95 -21.95 2.80
CA ILE A 25 -18.57 -21.96 1.39
C ILE A 25 -17.66 -23.16 1.16
N GLY A 26 -18.22 -24.24 0.61
CA GLY A 26 -17.50 -25.48 0.33
C GLY A 26 -16.36 -25.29 -0.67
N GLY A 27 -15.11 -25.30 -0.18
CA GLY A 27 -13.92 -25.22 -1.01
C GLY A 27 -13.65 -26.51 -1.78
N LYS A 28 -13.41 -26.41 -3.09
CA LYS A 28 -12.83 -27.53 -3.86
C LYS A 28 -11.35 -27.70 -3.49
N HIS A 29 -10.86 -28.93 -3.53
CA HIS A 29 -9.43 -29.20 -3.46
C HIS A 29 -8.73 -28.71 -4.74
N GLU A 30 -8.06 -27.57 -4.66
CA GLU A 30 -6.98 -27.21 -5.59
C GLU A 30 -5.62 -27.47 -4.91
N SER A 31 -4.65 -27.91 -5.70
CA SER A 31 -3.34 -28.33 -5.19
C SER A 31 -2.51 -27.14 -4.69
N VAL A 32 -1.94 -27.27 -3.49
CA VAL A 32 -1.22 -26.21 -2.74
C VAL A 32 0.01 -25.63 -3.46
N PHE A 33 0.47 -26.24 -4.55
CA PHE A 33 1.75 -25.94 -5.22
C PHE A 33 1.63 -25.07 -6.49
N SER A 34 0.49 -24.42 -6.74
CA SER A 34 0.30 -23.52 -7.88
C SER A 34 0.25 -22.04 -7.47
N CYS A 35 1.41 -21.41 -7.34
CA CYS A 35 1.52 -19.93 -7.36
C CYS A 35 2.02 -19.50 -8.75
N PRO A 36 1.12 -19.22 -9.72
CA PRO A 36 1.50 -19.10 -11.14
C PRO A 36 2.49 -17.96 -11.42
N ASN A 37 2.44 -16.91 -10.58
CA ASN A 37 3.18 -15.66 -10.73
C ASN A 37 4.59 -15.68 -10.11
N VAL A 38 5.07 -16.80 -9.56
CA VAL A 38 6.48 -16.91 -9.13
C VAL A 38 7.38 -16.79 -10.36
N VAL A 39 8.35 -15.89 -10.31
CA VAL A 39 9.48 -15.85 -11.25
C VAL A 39 10.69 -16.41 -10.53
N LEU A 40 11.35 -17.39 -11.15
CA LEU A 40 12.59 -17.99 -10.67
C LEU A 40 13.72 -17.59 -11.62
N ALA A 41 14.93 -17.40 -11.08
CA ALA A 41 16.06 -16.85 -11.81
C ALA A 41 17.39 -17.22 -11.14
N ALA A 42 18.47 -17.22 -11.93
CA ALA A 42 19.86 -17.32 -11.44
C ALA A 42 20.53 -15.92 -11.44
N GLY A 43 21.80 -15.86 -10.99
CA GLY A 43 22.61 -14.63 -11.02
C GLY A 43 22.32 -13.65 -9.87
N LEU A 44 22.56 -12.35 -10.11
CA LEU A 44 22.60 -11.31 -9.07
C LEU A 44 21.27 -11.14 -8.31
N HIS A 45 20.13 -11.35 -8.96
CA HIS A 45 18.80 -11.28 -8.35
C HIS A 45 18.15 -12.67 -8.28
N ASN A 46 18.95 -13.70 -8.00
CA ASN A 46 18.47 -15.09 -8.02
C ASN A 46 17.24 -15.32 -7.12
N ARG A 47 16.42 -16.26 -7.55
CA ARG A 47 15.18 -16.68 -6.91
C ARG A 47 15.10 -18.20 -7.02
N TYR A 48 15.41 -18.85 -5.91
CA TYR A 48 15.41 -20.31 -5.78
C TYR A 48 14.16 -20.77 -5.03
N TRP A 49 13.50 -21.81 -5.55
CA TRP A 49 12.44 -22.53 -4.86
C TRP A 49 13.04 -23.69 -4.06
N VAL A 50 12.72 -23.77 -2.77
CA VAL A 50 13.10 -24.90 -1.90
C VAL A 50 12.19 -26.10 -2.16
N LEU A 51 12.78 -27.17 -2.69
CA LEU A 51 12.10 -28.43 -3.03
C LEU A 51 12.15 -29.45 -1.89
N ASP A 52 13.23 -29.49 -1.13
CA ASP A 52 13.43 -30.39 0.01
C ASP A 52 14.29 -29.74 1.10
N VAL A 53 14.12 -30.17 2.35
CA VAL A 53 14.82 -29.68 3.54
C VAL A 53 15.18 -30.85 4.45
N GLN A 54 16.48 -31.11 4.62
CA GLN A 54 17.00 -32.18 5.46
C GLN A 54 17.87 -31.60 6.59
N GLU A 55 17.71 -32.10 7.81
CA GLU A 55 18.59 -31.81 8.94
C GLU A 55 19.51 -33.00 9.19
N THR A 56 20.82 -32.75 9.20
CA THR A 56 21.86 -33.78 9.17
C THR A 56 23.01 -33.44 10.10
N THR A 57 23.61 -34.43 10.75
CA THR A 57 24.85 -34.21 11.50
C THR A 57 26.03 -34.15 10.53
N GLY A 58 26.67 -32.98 10.43
CA GLY A 58 27.85 -32.76 9.59
C GLY A 58 29.08 -33.53 10.09
N SER A 59 30.11 -33.61 9.24
CA SER A 59 31.34 -34.38 9.46
C SER A 59 32.14 -34.10 10.75
N LYS A 60 31.80 -33.04 11.49
CA LYS A 60 32.41 -32.64 12.77
C LYS A 60 31.47 -32.77 13.98
N GLY A 61 30.30 -33.41 13.84
CA GLY A 61 29.33 -33.60 14.92
C GLY A 61 28.39 -32.41 15.17
N TYR A 62 28.47 -31.35 14.37
CA TYR A 62 27.54 -30.20 14.43
C TYR A 62 26.31 -30.44 13.55
N SER A 63 25.19 -29.79 13.87
CA SER A 63 24.00 -29.81 13.02
C SER A 63 24.22 -28.97 11.76
N GLU A 64 23.80 -29.48 10.61
CA GLU A 64 23.77 -28.81 9.32
C GLU A 64 22.37 -28.97 8.71
N LYS A 65 21.90 -27.95 7.99
CA LYS A 65 20.63 -28.01 7.23
C LYS A 65 20.91 -27.96 5.75
N HIS A 66 20.55 -29.02 5.04
CA HIS A 66 20.77 -29.21 3.61
C HIS A 66 19.45 -28.96 2.87
N LEU A 67 19.48 -28.06 1.89
CA LEU A 67 18.33 -27.68 1.08
C LEU A 67 18.55 -28.17 -0.36
N THR A 68 17.56 -28.86 -0.93
CA THR A 68 17.51 -29.06 -2.40
C THR A 68 16.72 -27.91 -3.00
N ILE A 69 17.32 -27.18 -3.94
CA ILE A 69 16.77 -25.94 -4.48
C ILE A 69 16.81 -25.91 -6.01
N THR A 70 15.94 -25.10 -6.63
CA THR A 70 15.92 -24.91 -8.09
C THR A 70 15.57 -23.48 -8.49
N PHE A 71 16.16 -22.98 -9.57
CA PHE A 71 15.76 -21.70 -10.20
C PHE A 71 14.83 -21.88 -11.41
N SER A 72 14.24 -23.07 -11.61
CA SER A 72 13.41 -23.37 -12.78
C SER A 72 12.00 -23.88 -12.44
N LYS A 73 11.01 -23.51 -13.26
CA LYS A 73 9.63 -24.03 -13.15
C LYS A 73 9.51 -25.52 -13.55
N SER A 74 10.47 -26.07 -14.29
CA SER A 74 10.56 -27.52 -14.56
C SER A 74 11.06 -28.33 -13.36
N ARG A 75 11.45 -27.67 -12.26
CA ARG A 75 12.14 -28.24 -11.08
C ARG A 75 13.57 -28.72 -11.31
N GLU A 76 14.06 -28.65 -12.55
CA GLU A 76 15.43 -28.95 -12.94
C GLU A 76 16.05 -27.76 -13.71
N PRO A 77 17.35 -27.46 -13.54
CA PRO A 77 18.31 -28.17 -12.69
C PRO A 77 18.05 -27.95 -11.20
N THR A 78 18.58 -28.86 -10.39
CA THR A 78 18.67 -28.71 -8.94
C THR A 78 20.08 -28.31 -8.51
N GLU A 79 20.17 -27.55 -7.42
CA GLU A 79 21.39 -27.20 -6.70
C GLU A 79 21.21 -27.58 -5.22
N THR A 80 22.32 -27.70 -4.50
CA THR A 80 22.35 -27.97 -3.05
C THR A 80 22.73 -26.69 -2.32
N CYS A 81 22.07 -26.37 -1.20
CA CYS A 81 22.50 -25.31 -0.30
C CYS A 81 22.67 -25.84 1.13
N ILE A 82 23.88 -25.70 1.68
CA ILE A 82 24.27 -26.22 2.99
C ILE A 82 24.37 -25.04 3.97
N LEU A 83 23.55 -25.09 5.03
CA LEU A 83 23.53 -24.11 6.12
C LEU A 83 24.20 -24.68 7.37
N LYS A 84 25.09 -23.89 7.98
CA LYS A 84 25.85 -24.25 9.20
C LYS A 84 26.22 -23.01 10.03
N ASP A 85 26.94 -23.19 11.13
CA ASP A 85 27.43 -22.11 12.02
C ASP A 85 26.30 -21.19 12.57
N GLY A 86 25.12 -21.75 12.83
CA GLY A 86 23.93 -21.02 13.28
C GLY A 86 23.01 -20.56 12.15
N TRP A 87 23.28 -20.88 10.88
CA TRP A 87 22.33 -20.67 9.78
C TRP A 87 21.29 -21.80 9.68
N GLU A 88 21.61 -23.00 10.18
CA GLU A 88 20.71 -24.15 10.24
C GLU A 88 19.43 -23.87 11.05
N SER A 89 19.48 -22.90 11.98
CA SER A 89 18.31 -22.41 12.73
C SER A 89 17.35 -21.53 11.90
N THR A 90 17.64 -21.26 10.62
CA THR A 90 16.77 -20.44 9.77
C THR A 90 15.46 -21.19 9.49
N PRO A 91 14.27 -20.58 9.69
CA PRO A 91 12.98 -21.27 9.58
C PRO A 91 12.48 -21.32 8.13
N VAL A 92 13.33 -21.88 7.25
CA VAL A 92 13.03 -22.20 5.85
C VAL A 92 12.35 -23.57 5.75
N ALA A 93 11.37 -23.70 4.85
CA ALA A 93 10.60 -24.91 4.62
C ALA A 93 10.43 -25.19 3.11
N VAL A 94 10.06 -26.43 2.78
CA VAL A 94 9.64 -26.81 1.43
C VAL A 94 8.49 -25.91 0.97
N GLY A 95 8.60 -25.38 -0.25
CA GLY A 95 7.67 -24.41 -0.80
C GLY A 95 8.14 -22.96 -0.72
N ASP A 96 9.11 -22.62 0.13
CA ASP A 96 9.62 -21.24 0.26
C ASP A 96 10.46 -20.80 -0.94
N ILE A 97 10.43 -19.49 -1.20
CA ILE A 97 11.37 -18.82 -2.11
C ILE A 97 12.50 -18.19 -1.29
N ILE A 98 13.74 -18.45 -1.71
CA ILE A 98 14.95 -17.89 -1.12
C ILE A 98 15.79 -17.15 -2.18
N HIS A 99 16.68 -16.28 -1.70
CA HIS A 99 17.76 -15.69 -2.47
C HIS A 99 19.08 -15.97 -1.74
N LEU A 100 20.14 -16.25 -2.49
CA LEU A 100 21.46 -16.60 -1.99
C LEU A 100 22.50 -15.57 -2.43
N GLU A 101 23.28 -15.07 -1.47
CA GLU A 101 24.46 -14.23 -1.68
C GLU A 101 25.72 -15.04 -1.34
N GLY A 102 26.72 -15.00 -2.22
CA GLY A 102 27.95 -15.78 -2.12
C GLY A 102 28.34 -16.38 -3.46
N GLU A 103 29.14 -17.45 -3.43
CA GLU A 103 29.56 -18.22 -4.61
C GLU A 103 29.02 -19.66 -4.52
N SER A 104 28.50 -20.18 -5.64
CA SER A 104 28.16 -21.61 -5.80
C SER A 104 29.38 -22.34 -6.35
N ILE A 105 29.84 -23.38 -5.66
CA ILE A 105 30.97 -24.21 -6.10
C ILE A 105 30.40 -25.58 -6.47
N SER A 106 30.52 -25.97 -7.74
CA SER A 106 30.00 -27.24 -8.27
C SER A 106 28.52 -27.47 -7.90
N ASN A 107 27.66 -26.49 -8.21
CA ASN A 107 26.21 -26.49 -7.90
C ASN A 107 25.88 -26.63 -6.40
N THR A 108 26.85 -26.31 -5.52
CA THR A 108 26.70 -26.36 -4.06
C THR A 108 27.01 -25.00 -3.45
N TRP A 109 26.00 -24.40 -2.81
CA TRP A 109 26.15 -23.21 -1.98
C TRP A 109 26.50 -23.62 -0.55
N VAL A 110 27.46 -22.94 0.07
CA VAL A 110 27.88 -23.23 1.46
C VAL A 110 27.83 -21.93 2.27
N ILE A 111 26.85 -21.84 3.16
CA ILE A 111 26.52 -20.62 3.91
C ILE A 111 26.80 -20.88 5.40
N GLY A 112 27.71 -20.09 5.97
CA GLY A 112 28.30 -20.38 7.28
C GLY A 112 28.77 -19.14 8.01
N ARG A 113 29.78 -19.31 8.88
CA ARG A 113 30.29 -18.27 9.78
C ARG A 113 30.80 -17.03 9.06
N ASP A 114 31.64 -17.24 8.06
CA ASP A 114 32.52 -16.23 7.47
C ASP A 114 32.23 -15.99 5.97
N SER A 115 31.23 -16.68 5.40
CA SER A 115 30.85 -16.58 4.00
C SER A 115 29.34 -16.79 3.77
N GLY A 116 28.78 -15.93 2.93
CA GLY A 116 27.45 -16.07 2.34
C GLY A 116 26.28 -15.61 3.22
N PHE A 117 25.15 -15.32 2.57
CA PHE A 117 23.88 -15.04 3.24
C PHE A 117 22.73 -15.77 2.54
N LEU A 118 21.87 -16.44 3.32
CA LEU A 118 20.54 -16.86 2.84
C LEU A 118 19.53 -15.77 3.19
N VAL A 119 18.65 -15.43 2.25
CA VAL A 119 17.56 -14.47 2.44
C VAL A 119 16.23 -15.16 2.16
N LEU A 120 15.45 -15.38 3.23
CA LEU A 120 14.18 -16.12 3.20
C LEU A 120 13.01 -15.19 2.84
N LEU A 121 12.21 -15.53 1.82
CA LEU A 121 11.18 -14.62 1.27
C LEU A 121 11.79 -13.26 0.88
N PRO A 122 12.72 -13.21 -0.10
CA PRO A 122 13.51 -12.02 -0.41
C PRO A 122 12.68 -10.86 -0.98
N ASP A 123 11.53 -11.14 -1.61
CA ASP A 123 10.63 -10.11 -2.14
C ASP A 123 9.81 -9.39 -1.06
N LEU A 124 9.73 -9.95 0.15
CA LEU A 124 9.14 -9.28 1.32
C LEU A 124 10.15 -8.27 1.88
N LEU A 125 10.12 -7.04 1.36
CA LEU A 125 11.04 -5.98 1.75
C LEU A 125 10.70 -5.48 3.18
N ILE A 126 11.58 -5.73 4.14
CA ILE A 126 11.39 -5.34 5.56
C ILE A 126 12.21 -4.09 5.87
N SER A 127 11.68 -3.20 6.72
CA SER A 127 12.37 -1.95 7.00
C SER A 127 13.59 -2.15 7.92
N GLY A 128 14.67 -1.40 7.66
CA GLY A 128 15.86 -1.42 8.51
C GLY A 128 15.58 -1.07 9.98
N THR A 129 14.59 -0.19 10.22
CA THR A 129 14.13 0.14 11.57
C THR A 129 13.30 -0.97 12.21
N SER A 130 12.47 -1.70 11.44
CA SER A 130 11.75 -2.91 11.91
C SER A 130 12.73 -3.96 12.44
N ILE A 131 13.81 -4.25 11.69
CA ILE A 131 14.84 -5.24 12.06
C ILE A 131 15.64 -4.76 13.28
N ALA A 132 16.08 -3.50 13.31
CA ALA A 132 16.73 -2.95 14.49
C ALA A 132 15.82 -2.99 15.75
N SER A 133 14.50 -2.84 15.58
CA SER A 133 13.54 -2.98 16.68
C SER A 133 13.35 -4.42 17.15
N SER A 134 13.61 -5.42 16.30
CA SER A 134 13.41 -6.84 16.65
C SER A 134 14.46 -7.39 17.60
N ILE A 135 15.63 -6.73 17.69
CA ILE A 135 16.79 -7.14 18.51
C ILE A 135 16.41 -7.38 19.98
N ARG A 136 15.54 -6.54 20.58
CA ARG A 136 15.04 -6.77 21.95
C ARG A 136 13.75 -7.58 22.03
N CYS A 137 12.95 -7.59 20.96
CA CYS A 137 11.63 -8.21 20.97
C CYS A 137 11.13 -8.41 19.53
N MET A 138 11.23 -9.65 19.02
CA MET A 138 10.74 -10.00 17.69
C MET A 138 9.22 -9.77 17.56
N ARG A 139 8.45 -10.08 18.62
CA ARG A 139 6.99 -9.86 18.68
C ARG A 139 6.62 -8.39 18.41
N ARG A 140 7.36 -7.44 19.00
CA ARG A 140 7.17 -5.99 18.78
C ARG A 140 7.41 -5.60 17.32
N ALA A 141 8.41 -6.19 16.66
CA ALA A 141 8.74 -5.88 15.27
C ALA A 141 7.68 -6.43 14.30
N VAL A 142 7.18 -7.66 14.52
CA VAL A 142 6.07 -8.22 13.72
C VAL A 142 4.81 -7.36 13.88
N LEU A 143 4.43 -7.02 15.12
CA LEU A 143 3.29 -6.14 15.40
C LEU A 143 3.47 -4.75 14.77
N GLY A 144 4.67 -4.18 14.78
CA GLY A 144 4.96 -2.89 14.14
C GLY A 144 4.83 -2.92 12.60
N GLU A 145 5.23 -4.03 11.96
CA GLU A 145 5.06 -4.19 10.50
C GLU A 145 3.59 -4.47 10.12
N MET A 146 2.77 -5.03 11.02
CA MET A 146 1.32 -5.20 10.84
C MET A 146 0.53 -3.91 11.11
N PHE A 147 0.71 -3.31 12.29
CA PHE A 147 -0.04 -2.16 12.81
C PHE A 147 0.70 -0.83 12.61
N LYS A 148 1.19 -0.58 11.37
CA LYS A 148 2.02 0.58 11.03
C LYS A 148 1.44 1.95 11.39
N SER A 149 0.11 2.09 11.37
CA SER A 149 -0.59 3.36 11.57
C SER A 149 -0.91 3.70 13.04
N PHE A 150 -0.23 3.06 14.01
CA PHE A 150 -0.64 3.08 15.43
C PHE A 150 -0.10 4.26 16.26
N ASP A 151 1.13 4.73 16.01
CA ASP A 151 1.77 5.74 16.86
C ASP A 151 1.33 7.17 16.49
N GLY A 152 0.47 7.77 17.31
CA GLY A 152 -0.14 9.11 17.14
C GLY A 152 0.80 10.31 17.32
N GLY A 153 2.08 10.17 17.01
CA GLY A 153 3.10 11.22 17.16
C GLY A 153 3.56 11.44 18.62
N SER A 154 4.60 12.26 18.79
CA SER A 154 5.02 12.78 20.09
C SER A 154 5.82 14.08 19.92
N LYS A 155 5.94 14.89 20.99
CA LYS A 155 6.76 16.12 20.96
C LYS A 155 8.20 15.83 20.51
N GLN A 156 8.77 14.73 20.97
CA GLN A 156 10.13 14.32 20.65
C GLN A 156 10.29 13.85 19.20
N MET A 157 9.29 13.17 18.63
CA MET A 157 9.32 12.78 17.21
C MET A 157 9.09 13.98 16.29
N LEU A 158 8.22 14.93 16.68
CA LEU A 158 8.03 16.17 15.93
C LEU A 158 9.28 17.07 15.96
N ASN A 159 9.88 17.29 17.15
CA ASN A 159 11.16 18.00 17.28
C ASN A 159 12.24 17.30 16.43
N GLY A 160 12.31 15.97 16.54
CA GLY A 160 13.20 15.15 15.73
C GLY A 160 13.08 15.39 14.23
N THR A 161 11.85 15.39 13.72
CA THR A 161 11.56 15.59 12.28
C THR A 161 11.95 16.99 11.82
N ILE A 162 11.66 18.04 12.61
CA ILE A 162 12.00 19.43 12.27
C ILE A 162 13.53 19.63 12.25
N VAL A 163 14.26 19.07 13.23
CA VAL A 163 15.73 19.20 13.27
C VAL A 163 16.41 18.40 12.15
N HIS A 164 15.83 17.28 11.70
CA HIS A 164 16.29 16.58 10.48
C HIS A 164 16.10 17.47 9.23
N ASP A 165 14.93 18.08 9.02
CA ASP A 165 14.66 18.99 7.88
C ASP A 165 15.62 20.20 7.86
N VAL A 166 15.86 20.81 9.02
CA VAL A 166 16.84 21.91 9.16
C VAL A 166 18.26 21.46 8.80
N PHE A 167 18.69 20.27 9.25
CA PHE A 167 20.00 19.71 8.89
C PHE A 167 20.09 19.41 7.39
N GLN A 168 19.05 18.82 6.81
CA GLN A 168 18.99 18.45 5.40
C GLN A 168 19.00 19.69 4.48
N LYS A 169 18.24 20.73 4.80
CA LYS A 169 18.24 22.00 4.05
C LYS A 169 19.56 22.78 4.20
N ALA A 170 20.24 22.68 5.34
CA ALA A 170 21.60 23.20 5.52
C ALA A 170 22.60 22.41 4.66
N ALA A 171 22.52 21.08 4.67
CA ALA A 171 23.34 20.19 3.84
C ALA A 171 23.19 20.49 2.34
N MET A 172 21.96 20.61 1.83
CA MET A 172 21.67 20.95 0.44
C MET A 172 22.22 22.32 -0.01
N SER A 173 22.53 23.22 0.93
CA SER A 173 23.12 24.54 0.65
C SER A 173 24.56 24.70 1.11
N MET A 174 25.20 23.64 1.63
CA MET A 174 26.55 23.63 2.23
C MET A 174 26.77 24.67 3.35
N ASP A 175 25.70 25.25 3.88
CA ASP A 175 25.72 26.41 4.78
C ASP A 175 25.10 26.05 6.14
N PHE A 176 25.97 25.87 7.12
CA PHE A 176 25.63 25.64 8.53
C PHE A 176 26.02 26.85 9.40
N SER A 177 26.04 28.06 8.81
CA SER A 177 26.18 29.30 9.58
C SER A 177 24.99 29.50 10.52
N SER A 178 25.23 30.11 11.68
CA SER A 178 24.17 30.29 12.69
C SER A 178 22.99 31.10 12.16
N ALA A 179 23.24 32.07 11.27
CA ALA A 179 22.19 32.85 10.59
C ALA A 179 21.33 31.99 9.65
N LYS A 180 21.96 31.13 8.84
CA LYS A 180 21.26 30.20 7.95
C LYS A 180 20.44 29.17 8.72
N LEU A 181 21.02 28.57 9.78
CA LEU A 181 20.36 27.59 10.62
C LEU A 181 19.14 28.19 11.36
N ALA A 182 19.27 29.39 11.94
CA ALA A 182 18.16 30.09 12.58
C ALA A 182 17.05 30.48 11.59
N LYS A 183 17.41 30.88 10.36
CA LYS A 183 16.45 31.11 9.28
C LYS A 183 15.70 29.83 8.91
N LEU A 184 16.41 28.73 8.62
CA LEU A 184 15.81 27.45 8.25
C LEU A 184 14.89 26.90 9.35
N ALA A 185 15.29 27.01 10.62
CA ALA A 185 14.45 26.62 11.75
C ALA A 185 13.16 27.47 11.83
N SER A 186 13.26 28.79 11.60
CA SER A 186 12.11 29.68 11.57
C SER A 186 11.15 29.38 10.40
N GLU A 187 11.70 29.08 9.22
CA GLU A 187 10.92 28.68 8.03
C GLU A 187 10.22 27.33 8.25
N ALA A 188 10.90 26.34 8.83
CA ALA A 188 10.31 25.05 9.19
C ALA A 188 9.19 25.20 10.23
N LEU A 189 9.40 25.98 11.30
CA LEU A 189 8.39 26.22 12.34
C LEU A 189 7.13 26.95 11.82
N LEU A 190 7.15 27.52 10.62
CA LEU A 190 6.01 28.14 9.93
C LEU A 190 5.37 27.24 8.86
N SER A 191 5.93 26.06 8.59
CA SER A 191 5.41 25.12 7.58
C SER A 191 4.08 24.51 8.03
N LEU A 192 3.07 24.55 7.15
CA LEU A 192 1.74 23.97 7.37
C LEU A 192 1.80 22.48 7.79
N ASN A 193 2.77 21.74 7.24
CA ASN A 193 2.98 20.31 7.53
C ASN A 193 3.38 20.05 8.99
N TYR A 194 4.10 20.98 9.63
CA TYR A 194 4.49 20.87 11.04
C TYR A 194 3.47 21.56 11.96
N LEU A 195 2.88 22.69 11.54
CA LEU A 195 1.80 23.35 12.28
C LEU A 195 0.60 22.42 12.51
N GLY A 196 0.22 21.60 11.52
CA GLY A 196 -0.82 20.59 11.69
C GLY A 196 -0.50 19.54 12.76
N GLN A 197 0.78 19.14 12.87
CA GLN A 197 1.26 18.20 13.88
C GLN A 197 1.36 18.82 15.28
N MET A 198 1.78 20.10 15.38
CA MET A 198 1.73 20.87 16.63
C MET A 198 0.29 20.96 17.15
N TYR A 199 -0.66 21.25 16.26
CA TYR A 199 -2.09 21.29 16.60
C TYR A 199 -2.61 19.94 17.10
N SER A 200 -2.33 18.83 16.41
CA SER A 200 -2.78 17.50 16.87
C SER A 200 -2.17 17.08 18.21
N LEU A 201 -0.93 17.52 18.50
CA LEU A 201 -0.24 17.27 19.77
C LEU A 201 -0.54 18.31 20.86
N LYS A 202 -1.35 19.35 20.55
CA LYS A 202 -1.68 20.49 21.43
C LYS A 202 -0.45 21.27 21.95
N LEU A 203 0.58 21.39 21.10
CA LEU A 203 1.82 22.12 21.39
C LEU A 203 1.75 23.53 20.81
N THR A 204 2.37 24.52 21.46
CA THR A 204 2.53 25.85 20.88
C THR A 204 3.77 25.93 19.98
N GLN A 205 3.76 26.87 19.04
CA GLN A 205 4.92 27.18 18.21
C GLN A 205 6.12 27.66 19.06
N ALA A 206 5.87 28.32 20.19
CA ALA A 206 6.91 28.79 21.11
C ALA A 206 7.61 27.63 21.82
N ASP A 207 6.86 26.63 22.32
CA ASP A 207 7.43 25.42 22.94
C ASP A 207 8.34 24.69 21.96
N MET A 208 7.91 24.59 20.70
CA MET A 208 8.68 23.93 19.64
C MET A 208 9.88 24.76 19.17
N LYS A 209 9.77 26.09 19.19
CA LYS A 209 10.88 26.98 18.84
C LYS A 209 12.06 26.79 19.79
N GLN A 210 11.83 26.88 21.11
CA GLN A 210 12.88 26.69 22.11
C GLN A 210 13.56 25.32 21.96
N GLU A 211 12.77 24.28 21.77
CA GLU A 211 13.22 22.90 21.62
C GLU A 211 14.04 22.63 20.35
N VAL A 212 13.84 23.39 19.27
CA VAL A 212 14.63 23.32 18.03
C VAL A 212 15.89 24.19 18.13
N GLU A 213 15.80 25.38 18.74
CA GLU A 213 16.92 26.31 18.89
C GLU A 213 18.08 25.74 19.72
N GLU A 214 17.81 24.83 20.68
CA GLU A 214 18.84 24.09 21.42
C GLU A 214 19.83 23.28 20.54
N TYR A 215 19.42 22.86 19.34
CA TYR A 215 20.25 22.00 18.47
C TYR A 215 21.18 22.81 17.56
N LEU A 216 20.81 24.04 17.19
CA LEU A 216 21.48 24.82 16.15
C LEU A 216 22.98 25.07 16.41
N PRO A 217 23.45 25.33 17.64
CA PRO A 217 24.88 25.44 17.93
C PRO A 217 25.65 24.14 17.63
N ALA A 218 25.09 22.98 18.00
CA ALA A 218 25.70 21.68 17.78
C ALA A 218 25.79 21.31 16.29
N LEU A 219 24.80 21.72 15.48
CA LEU A 219 24.86 21.56 14.02
C LEU A 219 25.99 22.40 13.39
N SER A 220 26.16 23.64 13.86
CA SER A 220 27.23 24.53 13.37
C SER A 220 28.62 24.05 13.76
N GLU A 221 28.82 23.55 14.99
CA GLU A 221 30.09 22.94 15.41
C GLU A 221 30.38 21.62 14.71
N TRP A 222 29.37 20.79 14.42
CA TRP A 222 29.53 19.59 13.59
C TRP A 222 30.07 19.95 12.20
N ALA A 223 29.48 20.95 11.55
CA ALA A 223 29.93 21.39 10.24
C ALA A 223 31.36 21.97 10.29
N LYS A 224 31.71 22.78 11.30
CA LYS A 224 33.08 23.27 11.50
C LYS A 224 34.09 22.13 11.68
N ALA A 225 33.72 21.04 12.32
CA ALA A 225 34.61 19.90 12.58
C ALA A 225 34.81 18.95 11.38
N TYR A 226 33.83 18.84 10.48
CA TYR A 226 33.83 17.81 9.43
C TYR A 226 33.59 18.30 8.00
N LEU A 227 32.87 19.38 7.74
CA LEU A 227 32.53 19.82 6.37
C LEU A 227 33.73 20.52 5.71
N HIS A 228 34.08 20.12 4.48
CA HIS A 228 35.29 20.57 3.79
C HIS A 228 35.42 22.10 3.60
N THR A 229 34.32 22.85 3.68
CA THR A 229 34.30 24.33 3.63
C THR A 229 34.96 24.97 4.86
N SER A 230 35.12 24.21 5.95
CA SER A 230 35.77 24.65 7.18
C SER A 230 37.28 24.41 7.16
N GLN A 231 38.06 25.45 7.53
CA GLN A 231 39.49 25.32 7.82
C GLN A 231 39.82 24.40 9.01
N HIS A 232 38.81 23.90 9.73
CA HIS A 232 38.94 22.95 10.85
C HIS A 232 38.51 21.52 10.51
N ALA A 233 38.02 21.28 9.28
CA ALA A 233 37.72 19.95 8.77
C ALA A 233 38.93 19.01 8.89
N GLY A 234 38.70 17.73 9.22
CA GLY A 234 39.76 16.74 9.30
C GLY A 234 40.79 16.96 10.42
N LYS A 235 40.56 17.86 11.39
CA LYS A 235 41.42 18.00 12.57
C LYS A 235 41.05 17.03 13.71
N LYS A 236 39.75 16.71 13.87
CA LYS A 236 39.26 15.76 14.88
C LYS A 236 39.63 14.32 14.47
N GLN A 237 40.40 13.63 15.32
CA GLN A 237 40.77 12.23 15.12
C GLN A 237 39.65 11.28 15.57
N LEU A 238 39.47 10.18 14.84
CA LEU A 238 38.50 9.13 15.07
C LEU A 238 39.16 7.77 14.82
N SER A 239 38.71 6.72 15.52
CA SER A 239 39.20 5.35 15.25
C SER A 239 38.28 4.64 14.27
N LEU A 240 38.82 4.26 13.11
CA LEU A 240 38.12 3.53 12.05
C LEU A 240 39.05 2.45 11.47
N LYS A 241 38.55 1.21 11.37
CA LYS A 241 39.18 0.12 10.63
C LYS A 241 38.14 -0.55 9.75
N LEU A 242 38.37 -0.52 8.44
CA LEU A 242 37.53 -1.13 7.41
C LEU A 242 38.03 -2.57 7.11
N PRO A 243 37.21 -3.43 6.48
CA PRO A 243 37.69 -4.65 5.82
C PRO A 243 38.81 -4.40 4.78
N SER A 244 38.65 -3.40 3.92
CA SER A 244 39.61 -3.02 2.86
C SER A 244 40.98 -2.55 3.36
N ASP A 245 41.12 -2.29 4.66
CA ASP A 245 42.40 -1.91 5.29
C ASP A 245 43.39 -3.07 5.45
N GLY A 246 42.91 -4.31 5.39
CA GLY A 246 43.71 -5.52 5.66
C GLY A 246 44.28 -5.59 7.09
N GLN A 247 45.53 -6.03 7.21
CA GLN A 247 46.23 -6.15 8.50
C GLN A 247 46.74 -4.80 9.05
N LEU A 248 45.87 -3.79 9.13
CA LEU A 248 46.16 -2.57 9.89
C LEU A 248 46.15 -2.83 11.40
N SER A 249 47.14 -2.29 12.12
CA SER A 249 47.27 -2.44 13.57
C SER A 249 46.16 -1.69 14.32
N ARG A 250 46.01 -1.97 15.63
CA ARG A 250 45.06 -1.26 16.50
C ARG A 250 45.54 0.14 16.90
N GLN A 251 46.78 0.52 16.58
CA GLN A 251 47.35 1.86 16.78
C GLN A 251 47.22 2.71 15.51
N ASP A 252 47.27 2.09 14.32
CA ASP A 252 47.15 2.75 13.01
C ASP A 252 45.69 2.96 12.54
N SER A 253 44.69 2.62 13.35
CA SER A 253 43.27 2.89 13.07
C SER A 253 42.86 4.34 13.30
N SER A 254 43.78 5.21 13.74
CA SER A 254 43.53 6.64 13.87
C SER A 254 43.45 7.30 12.49
N CYS A 255 42.31 7.94 12.23
CA CYS A 255 42.02 8.66 10.99
C CYS A 255 41.40 10.02 11.31
N SER A 256 41.43 10.92 10.35
CA SER A 256 40.50 12.06 10.34
C SER A 256 39.61 12.02 9.12
N ILE A 257 38.45 12.64 9.26
CA ILE A 257 37.31 12.48 8.36
C ILE A 257 36.86 13.86 7.89
N THR A 258 36.57 14.00 6.61
CA THR A 258 36.06 15.23 5.99
C THR A 258 34.90 14.90 5.08
N VAL A 259 33.75 15.54 5.28
CA VAL A 259 32.59 15.46 4.39
C VAL A 259 32.87 16.38 3.20
N THR A 260 33.00 15.79 2.02
CA THR A 260 33.26 16.50 0.77
C THR A 260 31.98 17.02 0.14
N ASP A 261 30.89 16.25 0.21
CA ASP A 261 29.66 16.54 -0.50
C ASP A 261 28.46 15.75 0.04
N PHE A 262 27.25 16.12 -0.36
CA PHE A 262 26.00 15.44 -0.04
C PHE A 262 25.37 14.94 -1.35
N VAL A 263 25.48 13.63 -1.61
CA VAL A 263 25.13 12.96 -2.87
C VAL A 263 23.62 12.73 -2.99
N ASP A 264 22.98 12.42 -1.86
CA ASP A 264 21.53 12.38 -1.76
C ASP A 264 21.05 12.72 -0.36
N ILE A 265 19.80 13.17 -0.29
CA ILE A 265 19.06 13.43 0.95
C ILE A 265 17.85 12.50 0.92
N GLU A 266 17.46 11.97 2.07
CA GLU A 266 16.24 11.15 2.19
C GLU A 266 16.23 9.95 1.19
N GLU A 267 17.35 9.24 1.08
CA GLU A 267 17.55 8.25 0.02
C GLU A 267 16.73 6.97 0.23
N ASN A 268 15.56 6.93 -0.39
CA ASN A 268 14.79 5.71 -0.60
C ASN A 268 15.62 4.66 -1.37
N ILE A 269 15.79 3.48 -0.76
CA ILE A 269 16.37 2.27 -1.37
C ILE A 269 15.46 1.06 -1.10
N TRP A 270 15.20 0.29 -2.15
CA TRP A 270 14.62 -1.06 -2.08
C TRP A 270 15.72 -2.06 -2.48
N SER A 271 15.89 -3.12 -1.70
CA SER A 271 16.90 -4.16 -1.92
C SER A 271 16.23 -5.54 -2.03
N PRO A 272 15.95 -6.01 -3.26
CA PRO A 272 15.44 -7.36 -3.50
C PRO A 272 16.47 -8.47 -3.29
N ARG A 273 17.76 -8.14 -3.12
CA ARG A 273 18.79 -9.12 -2.72
C ARG A 273 18.63 -9.43 -1.23
N PHE A 274 18.85 -8.43 -0.37
CA PHE A 274 18.80 -8.60 1.09
C PHE A 274 17.38 -8.62 1.68
N GLY A 275 16.34 -8.38 0.86
CA GLY A 275 14.96 -8.30 1.30
C GLY A 275 14.71 -7.12 2.25
N LEU A 276 15.34 -5.98 1.95
CA LEU A 276 15.34 -4.77 2.78
C LEU A 276 14.66 -3.60 2.07
N LYS A 277 14.08 -2.68 2.86
CA LYS A 277 13.71 -1.32 2.45
C LYS A 277 14.25 -0.32 3.47
N GLY A 278 14.63 0.86 2.99
CA GLY A 278 15.16 1.91 3.86
C GLY A 278 15.09 3.28 3.22
N LYS A 279 15.28 4.29 4.06
CA LYS A 279 15.39 5.70 3.69
C LYS A 279 16.58 6.24 4.47
N ILE A 280 17.71 6.45 3.81
CA ILE A 280 18.93 6.98 4.45
C ILE A 280 18.71 8.48 4.66
N ASP A 281 18.85 9.00 5.89
CA ASP A 281 18.65 10.44 6.17
C ASP A 281 19.50 11.32 5.22
N VAL A 282 20.79 10.98 5.08
CA VAL A 282 21.78 11.67 4.24
C VAL A 282 22.77 10.65 3.66
N THR A 283 23.01 10.68 2.35
CA THR A 283 24.11 9.96 1.69
C THR A 283 25.20 10.97 1.32
N ALA A 284 26.40 10.84 1.90
CA ALA A 284 27.47 11.83 1.78
C ALA A 284 28.74 11.27 1.15
N GLY A 285 29.45 12.10 0.39
CA GLY A 285 30.84 11.88 0.02
C GLY A 285 31.75 12.22 1.20
N VAL A 286 32.67 11.31 1.52
CA VAL A 286 33.56 11.41 2.68
C VAL A 286 34.98 11.01 2.31
N ARG A 287 35.92 11.91 2.61
CA ARG A 287 37.36 11.71 2.51
C ARG A 287 37.94 11.28 3.86
N ILE A 288 38.62 10.14 3.86
CA ILE A 288 39.28 9.54 5.02
C ILE A 288 40.79 9.75 4.88
N HIS A 289 41.38 10.53 5.79
CA HIS A 289 42.82 10.73 5.89
C HIS A 289 43.42 9.85 6.99
N ARG A 290 44.60 9.27 6.73
CA ARG A 290 45.41 8.56 7.73
C ARG A 290 46.88 8.94 7.58
N LYS A 291 47.61 8.96 8.71
CA LYS A 291 49.02 9.36 8.73
C LYS A 291 49.84 8.41 7.86
N GLY A 292 50.61 8.94 6.91
CA GLY A 292 51.48 8.17 6.03
C GLY A 292 50.79 7.35 4.91
N ARG A 293 49.48 7.52 4.68
CA ARG A 293 48.77 6.89 3.54
C ARG A 293 48.13 7.94 2.63
N LYS A 294 47.85 7.58 1.38
CA LYS A 294 46.93 8.36 0.52
C LYS A 294 45.54 8.40 1.16
N HIS A 295 44.79 9.48 0.92
CA HIS A 295 43.40 9.57 1.36
C HIS A 295 42.52 8.60 0.56
N MET A 296 41.41 8.19 1.17
CA MET A 296 40.38 7.34 0.55
C MET A 296 39.06 8.11 0.50
N ASP A 297 38.50 8.26 -0.69
CA ASP A 297 37.18 8.87 -0.87
C ASP A 297 36.12 7.77 -1.01
N LYS A 298 35.03 7.89 -0.25
CA LYS A 298 33.91 6.93 -0.20
C LYS A 298 32.58 7.65 -0.10
N VAL A 299 31.55 7.10 -0.74
CA VAL A 299 30.15 7.53 -0.55
C VAL A 299 29.50 6.64 0.50
N VAL A 300 29.00 7.25 1.58
CA VAL A 300 28.62 6.56 2.83
C VAL A 300 27.24 7.02 3.33
N PRO A 301 26.48 6.14 4.02
CA PRO A 301 25.25 6.53 4.70
C PRO A 301 25.56 7.26 6.01
N LEU A 302 24.90 8.40 6.22
CA LEU A 302 24.81 9.13 7.48
C LEU A 302 23.39 8.97 8.02
N GLU A 303 23.28 8.42 9.23
CA GLU A 303 22.03 8.35 10.00
C GLU A 303 22.05 9.45 11.06
N LEU A 304 20.97 10.22 11.15
CA LEU A 304 20.85 11.32 12.10
C LEU A 304 20.01 10.89 13.32
N LYS A 305 20.34 11.39 14.51
CA LYS A 305 19.60 11.12 15.76
C LYS A 305 19.53 12.37 16.64
N THR A 306 18.31 12.73 17.03
CA THR A 306 18.03 13.89 17.91
C THR A 306 17.88 13.54 19.39
N GLY A 307 17.62 12.26 19.69
CA GLY A 307 17.56 11.76 21.07
C GLY A 307 18.93 11.65 21.77
N LYS A 308 18.91 11.06 22.97
CA LYS A 308 20.12 10.84 23.81
C LYS A 308 21.24 10.15 23.02
N GLU A 309 22.47 10.65 23.16
CA GLU A 309 23.69 10.01 22.67
C GLU A 309 23.89 8.65 23.37
N SER A 310 23.47 7.58 22.68
CA SER A 310 23.35 6.22 23.22
C SER A 310 24.36 5.23 22.62
N ASN A 311 24.81 5.47 21.39
CA ASN A 311 25.52 4.53 20.50
C ASN A 311 24.94 3.09 20.58
N SER A 312 23.61 2.98 20.69
CA SER A 312 22.95 1.72 21.03
C SER A 312 22.96 0.74 19.88
N ILE A 313 22.84 -0.55 20.19
CA ILE A 313 22.91 -1.64 19.21
C ILE A 313 21.91 -1.41 18.07
N GLU A 314 20.70 -0.94 18.37
CA GLU A 314 19.66 -0.66 17.37
C GLU A 314 20.07 0.45 16.38
N HIS A 315 20.64 1.55 16.87
CA HIS A 315 21.13 2.64 16.01
C HIS A 315 22.31 2.18 15.15
N ARG A 316 23.22 1.39 15.72
CA ARG A 316 24.35 0.80 14.99
C ARG A 316 23.86 -0.15 13.91
N SER A 317 22.88 -1.00 14.22
CA SER A 317 22.26 -1.94 13.28
C SER A 317 21.55 -1.24 12.12
N GLN A 318 20.89 -0.11 12.34
CA GLN A 318 20.31 0.72 11.28
C GLN A 318 21.40 1.15 10.27
N VAL A 319 22.52 1.71 10.76
CA VAL A 319 23.65 2.11 9.90
C VAL A 319 24.26 0.92 9.15
N ILE A 320 24.42 -0.24 9.79
CA ILE A 320 24.95 -1.45 9.12
C ILE A 320 24.01 -1.93 8.02
N LEU A 321 22.69 -1.93 8.25
CA LEU A 321 21.67 -2.25 7.24
C LEU A 321 21.67 -1.23 6.09
N TYR A 322 21.95 0.05 6.35
CA TYR A 322 22.16 1.04 5.28
C TYR A 322 23.44 0.81 4.47
N THR A 323 24.51 0.21 5.04
CA THR A 323 25.67 -0.20 4.21
C THR A 323 25.29 -1.33 3.24
N LEU A 324 24.50 -2.32 3.69
CA LEU A 324 23.98 -3.39 2.82
C LEU A 324 23.07 -2.81 1.72
N MET A 325 22.09 -1.97 2.07
CA MET A 325 21.22 -1.32 1.08
C MET A 325 21.99 -0.41 0.12
N SER A 326 23.03 0.28 0.58
CA SER A 326 23.90 1.09 -0.29
C SER A 326 24.55 0.26 -1.40
N SER A 327 24.83 -1.04 -1.16
CA SER A 327 25.45 -1.93 -2.15
C SER A 327 24.57 -2.27 -3.37
N GLU A 328 23.27 -1.95 -3.33
CA GLU A 328 22.38 -1.98 -4.51
C GLU A 328 22.60 -0.78 -5.43
N ARG A 329 23.14 0.33 -4.92
CA ARG A 329 23.27 1.62 -5.62
C ARG A 329 24.72 1.98 -5.96
N ARG A 330 25.70 1.52 -5.18
CA ARG A 330 27.13 1.84 -5.33
C ARG A 330 28.02 0.72 -4.77
N VAL A 331 29.34 0.85 -4.90
CA VAL A 331 30.31 -0.05 -4.24
C VAL A 331 30.08 -0.03 -2.71
N ASP A 332 30.33 -1.15 -2.03
CA ASP A 332 30.12 -1.24 -0.58
C ASP A 332 30.82 -0.10 0.18
N ALA A 333 30.03 0.63 0.97
CA ALA A 333 30.51 1.69 1.83
C ALA A 333 31.47 1.15 2.90
N GLU A 334 31.30 -0.11 3.32
CA GLU A 334 31.95 -0.82 4.44
C GLU A 334 31.68 -0.24 5.82
N ALA A 335 31.51 1.08 5.91
CA ALA A 335 31.10 1.80 7.09
C ALA A 335 30.05 2.87 6.76
N GLY A 336 29.29 3.26 7.77
CA GLY A 336 28.47 4.47 7.78
C GLY A 336 28.72 5.26 9.06
N PHE A 337 28.00 6.38 9.20
CA PHE A 337 28.19 7.29 10.31
C PHE A 337 26.87 7.57 11.04
N LEU A 338 26.92 7.59 12.36
CA LEU A 338 25.80 7.94 13.22
C LEU A 338 26.04 9.32 13.82
N VAL A 339 25.20 10.30 13.51
CA VAL A 339 25.36 11.70 13.94
C VAL A 339 24.31 12.06 14.98
N TYR A 340 24.75 12.38 16.20
CA TYR A 340 23.87 12.85 17.26
C TYR A 340 23.71 14.37 17.19
N LEU A 341 22.59 14.82 16.66
CA LEU A 341 22.32 16.23 16.36
C LEU A 341 22.31 17.12 17.61
N LYS A 342 22.01 16.58 18.80
CA LYS A 342 22.03 17.35 20.06
C LYS A 342 23.45 17.62 20.59
N THR A 343 24.46 16.89 20.13
CA THR A 343 25.85 17.00 20.64
C THR A 343 26.89 17.27 19.55
N GLY A 344 26.51 17.15 18.27
CA GLY A 344 27.44 17.27 17.14
C GLY A 344 28.45 16.12 17.04
N ASN A 345 28.25 15.03 17.81
CA ASN A 345 29.13 13.87 17.76
C ASN A 345 28.77 12.94 16.60
N LEU A 346 29.82 12.45 15.93
CA LEU A 346 29.76 11.57 14.77
C LEU A 346 30.52 10.28 15.12
N HIS A 347 29.83 9.15 15.04
CA HIS A 347 30.36 7.83 15.41
C HIS A 347 30.56 6.96 14.16
N PRO A 348 31.77 6.43 13.90
CA PRO A 348 32.00 5.46 12.83
C PRO A 348 31.38 4.09 13.16
N ILE A 349 30.53 3.58 12.28
CA ILE A 349 29.92 2.25 12.39
C ILE A 349 30.38 1.38 11.21
N VAL A 350 31.14 0.31 11.50
CA VAL A 350 31.67 -0.60 10.47
C VAL A 350 30.76 -1.82 10.32
N GLY A 351 30.29 -2.09 9.10
CA GLY A 351 29.47 -3.26 8.77
C GLY A 351 30.33 -4.50 8.49
N ASN A 352 30.83 -5.16 9.53
CA ASN A 352 31.56 -6.42 9.37
C ASN A 352 30.62 -7.60 9.03
N HIS A 353 31.18 -8.73 8.60
CA HIS A 353 30.41 -9.91 8.20
C HIS A 353 29.54 -10.48 9.33
N MET A 354 30.02 -10.49 10.58
CA MET A 354 29.27 -11.04 11.72
C MET A 354 28.00 -10.23 12.00
N ASP A 355 28.11 -8.91 12.10
CA ASP A 355 26.96 -8.04 12.34
C ASP A 355 25.94 -8.14 11.18
N ARG A 356 26.43 -8.17 9.93
CA ARG A 356 25.59 -8.37 8.74
C ARG A 356 24.87 -9.73 8.78
N ARG A 357 25.58 -10.81 9.15
CA ARG A 357 25.05 -12.18 9.24
C ARG A 357 23.91 -12.28 10.26
N GLU A 358 24.12 -11.79 11.48
CA GLU A 358 23.09 -11.85 12.52
C GLU A 358 21.89 -10.94 12.23
N LEU A 359 22.10 -9.78 11.59
CA LEU A 359 21.01 -8.92 11.16
C LEU A 359 20.18 -9.52 10.01
N ILE A 360 20.80 -10.25 9.06
CA ILE A 360 20.06 -11.00 8.03
C ILE A 360 19.31 -12.20 8.65
N LYS A 361 19.89 -12.91 9.62
CA LYS A 361 19.20 -13.98 10.37
C LYS A 361 17.96 -13.45 11.11
N LEU A 362 18.08 -12.31 11.81
CA LEU A 362 16.94 -11.62 12.43
C LEU A 362 15.91 -11.17 11.39
N ARG A 363 16.34 -10.63 10.25
CA ARG A 363 15.45 -10.25 9.13
C ARG A 363 14.70 -11.45 8.55
N ASN A 364 15.32 -12.62 8.46
CA ASN A 364 14.67 -13.86 8.00
C ASN A 364 13.63 -14.37 8.99
N LEU A 365 13.90 -14.31 10.30
CA LEU A 365 12.92 -14.67 11.34
C LEU A 365 11.72 -13.70 11.32
N LEU A 366 11.97 -12.40 11.15
CA LEU A 366 10.91 -11.39 10.98
C LEU A 366 10.11 -11.62 9.68
N ALA A 367 10.78 -11.97 8.57
CA ALA A 367 10.13 -12.32 7.30
C ALA A 367 9.25 -13.56 7.41
N HIS A 368 9.71 -14.59 8.13
CA HIS A 368 8.93 -15.79 8.40
C HIS A 368 7.62 -15.45 9.12
N HIS A 369 7.67 -14.71 10.24
CA HIS A 369 6.45 -14.39 11.01
C HIS A 369 5.49 -13.42 10.30
N VAL A 370 6.00 -12.47 9.52
CA VAL A 370 5.13 -11.57 8.72
C VAL A 370 4.52 -12.31 7.52
N GLY A 371 5.34 -13.06 6.78
CA GLY A 371 4.93 -13.78 5.56
C GLY A 371 4.12 -15.06 5.81
N LYS A 372 4.27 -15.71 6.97
CA LYS A 372 3.49 -16.90 7.38
C LYS A 372 2.51 -16.57 8.51
N SER A 373 1.92 -15.39 8.43
CA SER A 373 0.94 -14.84 9.39
C SER A 373 -0.41 -15.56 9.42
N ILE A 374 -0.68 -16.48 8.49
CA ILE A 374 -1.88 -17.31 8.43
C ILE A 374 -1.47 -18.79 8.37
N VAL A 375 -2.10 -19.62 9.19
CA VAL A 375 -1.99 -21.09 9.15
C VAL A 375 -3.32 -21.72 8.75
N LYS A 376 -3.29 -22.95 8.23
CA LYS A 376 -4.49 -23.76 7.98
C LYS A 376 -4.52 -24.95 8.92
N GLU A 377 -5.51 -25.01 9.79
CA GLU A 377 -5.75 -26.12 10.71
C GLU A 377 -7.10 -26.74 10.39
N ASN A 378 -7.14 -28.07 10.22
CA ASN A 378 -8.36 -28.82 9.85
C ASN A 378 -9.11 -28.21 8.64
N GLY A 379 -8.37 -27.69 7.66
CA GLY A 379 -8.87 -27.01 6.47
C GLY A 379 -9.32 -25.55 6.66
N LYS A 380 -9.52 -25.09 7.89
CA LYS A 380 -9.91 -23.70 8.20
C LYS A 380 -8.67 -22.82 8.31
N SER A 381 -8.75 -21.59 7.78
CA SER A 381 -7.66 -20.61 7.87
C SER A 381 -7.79 -19.81 9.16
N GLN A 382 -6.68 -19.58 9.86
CA GLN A 382 -6.64 -18.82 11.11
C GLN A 382 -5.32 -18.05 11.25
N MET A 383 -5.29 -17.04 12.12
CA MET A 383 -4.08 -16.28 12.40
C MET A 383 -3.02 -17.16 13.06
N ALA A 384 -1.76 -17.01 12.63
CA ALA A 384 -0.62 -17.70 13.24
C ALA A 384 -0.32 -17.16 14.65
N PRO A 385 0.28 -17.96 15.56
CA PRO A 385 0.88 -17.41 16.77
C PRO A 385 2.05 -16.49 16.41
N LEU A 386 2.18 -15.38 17.15
CA LEU A 386 3.32 -14.48 17.04
C LEU A 386 4.50 -15.01 17.88
N PRO A 387 5.72 -14.44 17.72
CA PRO A 387 6.82 -14.72 18.64
C PRO A 387 6.40 -14.54 20.10
N ALA A 388 6.98 -15.33 21.00
CA ALA A 388 6.69 -15.30 22.43
C ALA A 388 6.85 -13.89 23.05
N VAL A 389 6.09 -13.61 24.09
CA VAL A 389 6.23 -12.40 24.91
C VAL A 389 7.57 -12.46 25.65
N VAL A 390 8.35 -11.38 25.60
CA VAL A 390 9.67 -11.34 26.27
C VAL A 390 9.50 -11.09 27.77
N SER A 391 10.34 -11.74 28.58
CA SER A 391 10.34 -11.63 30.05
C SER A 391 10.93 -10.32 30.57
N ASP A 392 11.63 -9.53 29.74
CA ASP A 392 12.12 -8.20 30.13
C ASP A 392 10.97 -7.19 30.28
N GLN A 393 10.57 -6.98 31.53
CA GLN A 393 9.57 -6.00 31.93
C GLN A 393 9.92 -4.57 31.46
N GLN A 394 11.19 -4.18 31.32
CA GLN A 394 11.54 -2.83 30.85
C GLN A 394 11.27 -2.65 29.35
N THR A 395 11.65 -3.63 28.52
CA THR A 395 11.29 -3.65 27.10
C THR A 395 9.76 -3.70 26.91
N CYS A 396 9.03 -4.43 27.75
CA CYS A 396 7.56 -4.48 27.71
C CYS A 396 6.86 -3.23 28.28
N LYS A 397 7.49 -2.49 29.21
CA LYS A 397 6.97 -1.23 29.76
C LYS A 397 7.02 -0.08 28.75
N TYR A 398 8.11 0.03 27.98
CA TYR A 398 8.30 1.07 26.96
C TYR A 398 8.01 0.57 25.52
N CYS A 399 7.14 -0.44 25.38
CA CYS A 399 6.76 -0.96 24.06
C CYS A 399 5.54 -0.19 23.51
N PRO A 400 5.62 0.47 22.34
CA PRO A 400 4.44 1.11 21.73
C PRO A 400 3.37 0.07 21.37
N GLN A 401 3.77 -1.09 20.88
CA GLN A 401 2.88 -2.19 20.50
C GLN A 401 2.32 -3.01 21.69
N ARG A 402 2.41 -2.48 22.93
CA ARG A 402 1.97 -3.14 24.17
C ARG A 402 0.49 -3.54 24.17
N ARG A 403 -0.39 -2.63 23.73
CA ARG A 403 -1.83 -2.91 23.55
C ARG A 403 -2.08 -4.04 22.54
N ASN A 404 -1.48 -3.94 21.35
CA ASN A 404 -1.65 -4.93 20.29
C ASN A 404 -1.07 -6.30 20.69
N CYS A 405 0.02 -6.32 21.46
CA CYS A 405 0.58 -7.52 22.06
C CYS A 405 -0.41 -8.27 22.97
N ALA A 406 -1.09 -7.53 23.85
CA ALA A 406 -2.10 -8.05 24.77
C ALA A 406 -3.37 -8.52 24.05
N VAL A 407 -3.94 -7.68 23.18
CA VAL A 407 -5.16 -7.99 22.44
C VAL A 407 -4.96 -9.18 21.51
N TYR A 408 -3.82 -9.27 20.80
CA TYR A 408 -3.50 -10.43 19.96
C TYR A 408 -3.36 -11.72 20.80
N ASN A 409 -2.66 -11.66 21.94
CA ASN A 409 -2.47 -12.82 22.79
C ASN A 409 -3.81 -13.40 23.29
N ARG A 410 -4.70 -12.53 23.80
CA ARG A 410 -6.00 -12.95 24.32
C ARG A 410 -7.02 -13.32 23.22
N ALA A 411 -6.96 -12.67 22.05
CA ALA A 411 -7.90 -12.92 20.95
C ALA A 411 -7.52 -14.13 20.06
N VAL A 412 -6.22 -14.39 19.88
CA VAL A 412 -5.68 -15.41 18.95
C VAL A 412 -5.02 -16.57 19.71
N GLU A 413 -4.02 -16.27 20.55
CA GLU A 413 -3.08 -17.29 21.05
C GLU A 413 -3.59 -18.09 22.25
N ARG A 414 -4.51 -17.51 23.05
CA ARG A 414 -5.25 -18.15 24.15
C ARG A 414 -4.40 -19.05 25.07
N VAL A 415 -3.66 -18.42 26.00
CA VAL A 415 -3.20 -19.09 27.21
C VAL A 415 -4.12 -18.70 28.38
N PRO A 416 -5.18 -19.47 28.69
CA PRO A 416 -6.00 -19.25 29.88
C PRO A 416 -5.27 -19.82 31.11
N GLY A 417 -4.36 -19.03 31.69
CA GLY A 417 -3.79 -19.26 33.01
C GLY A 417 -4.09 -18.09 33.93
N GLU A 418 -4.34 -18.35 35.20
CA GLU A 418 -4.46 -17.30 36.22
C GLU A 418 -3.08 -16.74 36.55
N CYS A 419 -2.69 -15.66 35.86
CA CYS A 419 -1.46 -14.93 36.16
C CYS A 419 -1.52 -14.35 37.58
N SER A 420 -0.50 -14.63 38.40
CA SER A 420 -0.36 -13.94 39.69
C SER A 420 0.05 -12.47 39.48
N PRO A 421 -0.16 -11.58 40.47
CA PRO A 421 0.30 -10.19 40.38
C PRO A 421 1.83 -10.02 40.22
N GLU A 422 2.61 -11.08 40.41
CA GLU A 422 4.07 -11.10 40.26
C GLU A 422 4.53 -11.60 38.87
N ASP A 423 3.61 -12.06 38.01
CA ASP A 423 3.90 -12.52 36.66
C ASP A 423 4.41 -11.35 35.77
N PRO A 424 5.60 -11.46 35.12
CA PRO A 424 6.06 -10.50 34.12
C PRO A 424 5.07 -10.17 32.99
N GLN A 425 4.08 -11.06 32.76
CA GLN A 425 3.04 -10.94 31.74
C GLN A 425 1.70 -10.37 32.25
N ALA A 426 1.57 -10.00 33.53
CA ALA A 426 0.33 -9.46 34.10
C ALA A 426 -0.26 -8.25 33.35
N PHE A 427 0.56 -7.53 32.57
CA PHE A 427 0.09 -6.46 31.69
C PHE A 427 -0.84 -6.94 30.55
N LEU A 428 -0.75 -8.19 30.10
CA LEU A 428 -1.61 -8.72 29.03
C LEU A 428 -3.08 -8.75 29.47
N GLN A 429 -3.32 -8.96 30.76
CA GLN A 429 -4.64 -8.86 31.37
C GLN A 429 -5.07 -7.39 31.49
N LEU A 430 -4.28 -6.55 32.16
CA LEU A 430 -4.59 -5.13 32.39
C LEU A 430 -4.85 -4.32 31.11
N GLU A 431 -4.12 -4.59 30.02
CA GLU A 431 -4.27 -3.89 28.74
C GLU A 431 -5.45 -4.42 27.90
N SER A 432 -6.19 -5.43 28.38
CA SER A 432 -7.30 -6.05 27.64
C SER A 432 -8.57 -6.31 28.47
N GLU A 433 -8.55 -6.22 29.79
CA GLU A 433 -9.65 -6.60 30.70
C GLU A 433 -11.00 -5.95 30.35
N HIS A 434 -10.99 -4.72 29.84
CA HIS A 434 -12.15 -3.96 29.35
C HIS A 434 -12.79 -4.52 28.06
N LEU A 435 -12.23 -5.59 27.48
CA LEU A 435 -12.73 -6.26 26.28
C LEU A 435 -13.50 -7.54 26.62
N SER A 436 -14.73 -7.61 26.11
CA SER A 436 -15.57 -8.79 26.15
C SER A 436 -15.10 -9.86 25.15
N GLN A 437 -15.56 -11.10 25.33
CA GLN A 437 -15.28 -12.18 24.39
C GLN A 437 -15.79 -11.88 22.97
N VAL A 438 -16.88 -11.11 22.83
CA VAL A 438 -17.44 -10.72 21.52
C VAL A 438 -16.53 -9.69 20.83
N HIS A 439 -15.93 -8.76 21.59
CA HIS A 439 -14.94 -7.80 21.06
C HIS A 439 -13.69 -8.52 20.53
N LEU A 440 -13.20 -9.52 21.27
CA LEU A 440 -12.04 -10.32 20.88
C LEU A 440 -12.33 -11.22 19.66
N GLN A 441 -13.53 -11.78 19.56
CA GLN A 441 -13.99 -12.51 18.37
C GLN A 441 -14.07 -11.61 17.13
N TYR A 442 -14.64 -10.42 17.27
CA TYR A 442 -14.71 -9.42 16.20
C TYR A 442 -13.30 -8.99 15.74
N PHE A 443 -12.38 -8.74 16.69
CA PHE A 443 -10.98 -8.43 16.40
C PHE A 443 -10.30 -9.53 15.59
N ASN A 444 -10.34 -10.78 16.06
CA ASN A 444 -9.69 -11.90 15.38
C ASN A 444 -10.28 -12.13 13.97
N HIS A 445 -11.61 -12.06 13.83
CA HIS A 445 -12.28 -12.21 12.54
C HIS A 445 -11.85 -11.16 11.50
N TRP A 446 -11.86 -9.87 11.85
CA TRP A 446 -11.45 -8.81 10.92
C TRP A 446 -9.94 -8.80 10.66
N LEU A 447 -9.12 -9.15 11.65
CA LEU A 447 -7.68 -9.33 11.48
C LEU A 447 -7.36 -10.44 10.46
N LEU A 448 -8.06 -11.57 10.55
CA LEU A 448 -7.95 -12.69 9.60
C LEU A 448 -8.40 -12.28 8.19
N LEU A 449 -9.56 -11.64 8.04
CA LEU A 449 -10.06 -11.20 6.73
C LEU A 449 -9.12 -10.19 6.06
N CYS A 450 -8.63 -9.19 6.81
CA CYS A 450 -7.65 -8.24 6.28
C CYS A 450 -6.34 -8.92 5.89
N SER A 451 -5.89 -9.93 6.65
CA SER A 451 -4.67 -10.68 6.32
C SER A 451 -4.88 -11.53 5.06
N LEU A 452 -6.03 -12.21 4.90
CA LEU A 452 -6.36 -13.01 3.73
C LEU A 452 -6.42 -12.17 2.44
N GLU A 453 -7.02 -10.97 2.49
CA GLU A 453 -7.05 -10.08 1.33
C GLU A 453 -5.65 -9.55 1.00
N ALA A 454 -4.83 -9.18 2.00
CA ALA A 454 -3.45 -8.74 1.78
C ALA A 454 -2.60 -9.82 1.08
N HIS A 455 -2.64 -11.08 1.56
CA HIS A 455 -1.98 -12.22 0.91
C HIS A 455 -2.50 -12.44 -0.53
N THR A 456 -3.81 -12.27 -0.74
CA THR A 456 -4.43 -12.38 -2.06
C THR A 456 -3.98 -11.26 -3.01
N MET A 457 -3.78 -10.04 -2.51
CA MET A 457 -3.21 -8.92 -3.28
C MET A 457 -1.75 -9.19 -3.67
N GLU A 458 -0.89 -9.59 -2.72
CA GLU A 458 0.53 -9.89 -3.00
C GLU A 458 0.70 -11.06 -3.99
N SER A 459 -0.18 -12.06 -3.95
CA SER A 459 -0.17 -13.20 -4.88
C SER A 459 -0.28 -12.78 -6.36
N LYS A 460 -0.96 -11.67 -6.66
CA LYS A 460 -1.27 -11.21 -8.03
C LYS A 460 -0.06 -10.62 -8.77
N GLY A 461 0.99 -10.21 -8.05
CA GLY A 461 2.19 -9.66 -8.68
C GLY A 461 2.88 -8.64 -7.80
N GLY A 462 2.20 -7.53 -7.49
CA GLY A 462 2.70 -6.53 -6.55
C GLY A 462 4.03 -5.92 -6.99
N ARG A 463 4.87 -5.55 -6.02
CA ARG A 463 6.16 -4.90 -6.30
C ARG A 463 7.21 -5.81 -6.93
N ARG A 464 7.19 -7.13 -6.68
CA ARG A 464 8.21 -8.06 -7.21
C ARG A 464 8.29 -8.09 -8.73
N ASN A 465 7.18 -7.82 -9.42
CA ASN A 465 7.17 -7.72 -10.89
C ASN A 465 8.08 -6.58 -11.40
N ILE A 466 8.33 -5.52 -10.62
CA ILE A 466 9.22 -4.40 -11.02
C ILE A 466 10.64 -4.89 -11.30
N TRP A 467 11.18 -5.78 -10.45
CA TRP A 467 12.56 -6.26 -10.53
C TRP A 467 12.71 -7.70 -11.07
N LEU A 468 11.62 -8.47 -11.18
CA LEU A 468 11.61 -9.82 -11.75
C LEU A 468 11.07 -9.90 -13.19
N GLN A 469 10.53 -8.82 -13.77
CA GLN A 469 10.02 -8.79 -15.15
C GLN A 469 10.60 -7.61 -15.94
N SER A 470 10.84 -7.82 -17.23
CA SER A 470 11.24 -6.75 -18.16
C SER A 470 10.13 -5.70 -18.30
N ALA A 471 10.52 -4.49 -18.71
CA ALA A 471 9.55 -3.43 -18.96
C ALA A 471 8.56 -3.83 -20.09
N GLN A 472 9.04 -4.53 -21.13
CA GLN A 472 8.23 -5.02 -22.25
C GLN A 472 7.17 -6.03 -21.81
N GLU A 473 7.50 -6.95 -20.91
CA GLU A 473 6.52 -7.90 -20.33
C GLU A 473 5.46 -7.17 -19.50
N ARG A 474 5.85 -6.18 -18.68
CA ARG A 474 4.89 -5.42 -17.87
C ARG A 474 4.07 -4.42 -18.68
N GLU A 475 4.60 -3.86 -19.76
CA GLU A 475 3.83 -3.07 -20.74
C GLU A 475 2.74 -3.92 -21.39
N LYS A 476 3.08 -5.12 -21.86
CA LYS A 476 2.11 -6.09 -22.40
C LYS A 476 1.01 -6.47 -21.40
N ASN A 477 1.35 -6.54 -20.12
CA ASN A 477 0.40 -6.78 -19.02
C ASN A 477 -0.34 -5.50 -18.56
N GLY A 478 0.05 -4.32 -19.05
CA GLY A 478 -0.57 -3.04 -18.72
C GLY A 478 -0.18 -2.43 -17.36
N GLY A 479 0.90 -2.87 -16.72
CA GLY A 479 1.35 -2.41 -15.40
C GLY A 479 2.61 -1.51 -15.40
N CYS A 480 3.12 -1.13 -16.57
CA CYS A 480 4.36 -0.37 -16.74
C CYS A 480 4.31 0.47 -18.03
N VAL A 481 5.16 1.51 -18.12
CA VAL A 481 5.61 2.13 -19.37
C VAL A 481 7.14 2.31 -19.29
N GLY A 482 7.88 1.61 -20.15
CA GLY A 482 9.34 1.70 -20.29
C GLY A 482 9.76 2.55 -21.50
N ASN A 483 11.05 2.49 -21.82
CA ASN A 483 11.68 3.25 -22.91
C ASN A 483 11.48 4.78 -22.78
N MET A 484 11.34 5.28 -21.55
CA MET A 484 11.09 6.69 -21.24
C MET A 484 12.38 7.46 -20.98
N VAL A 485 12.45 8.71 -21.42
CA VAL A 485 13.58 9.64 -21.20
C VAL A 485 13.04 10.90 -20.51
N LEU A 486 13.75 11.37 -19.49
CA LEU A 486 13.42 12.63 -18.81
C LEU A 486 13.71 13.82 -19.74
N ARG A 487 12.82 14.83 -19.74
CA ARG A 487 13.03 16.09 -20.46
C ARG A 487 13.25 17.26 -19.52
N ASP A 488 14.02 18.24 -19.98
CA ASP A 488 14.58 19.35 -19.19
C ASP A 488 13.53 20.41 -18.82
N ASN A 489 12.64 20.09 -17.87
CA ASN A 489 11.76 21.02 -17.16
C ASN A 489 11.26 20.40 -15.84
N VAL A 490 12.18 20.04 -14.93
CA VAL A 490 11.79 19.59 -13.58
C VAL A 490 11.45 20.79 -12.71
N THR A 491 10.17 20.96 -12.36
CA THR A 491 9.70 22.08 -11.52
C THR A 491 9.31 21.59 -10.13
N ALA A 492 9.80 22.25 -9.08
CA ALA A 492 9.32 22.02 -7.72
C ALA A 492 7.87 22.52 -7.57
N ILE A 493 6.97 21.65 -7.09
CA ILE A 493 5.57 21.98 -6.77
C ILE A 493 5.48 22.45 -5.31
N SER A 494 6.20 21.77 -4.42
CA SER A 494 6.33 22.08 -2.99
C SER A 494 7.63 21.47 -2.46
N ASP A 495 7.98 21.74 -1.19
CA ASP A 495 9.01 20.99 -0.48
C ASP A 495 8.79 19.47 -0.68
N GLY A 496 9.83 18.79 -1.17
CA GLY A 496 9.83 17.35 -1.41
C GLY A 496 9.01 16.84 -2.61
N VAL A 497 8.35 17.69 -3.41
CA VAL A 497 7.49 17.24 -4.53
C VAL A 497 7.84 17.96 -5.84
N TYR A 498 8.16 17.19 -6.88
CA TYR A 498 8.74 17.66 -8.12
C TYR A 498 7.98 17.14 -9.35
N ALA A 499 7.50 18.04 -10.22
CA ALA A 499 6.92 17.66 -11.49
C ALA A 499 8.02 17.22 -12.48
N HIS A 500 7.80 16.10 -13.16
CA HIS A 500 8.67 15.55 -14.19
C HIS A 500 7.85 15.26 -15.45
N TYR A 501 8.42 15.54 -16.63
CA TYR A 501 7.89 15.09 -17.92
C TYR A 501 8.83 14.07 -18.55
N PHE A 502 8.29 12.89 -18.84
CA PHE A 502 8.98 11.79 -19.48
C PHE A 502 8.43 11.58 -20.89
N GLU A 503 9.29 11.50 -21.89
CA GLU A 503 8.93 11.21 -23.29
C GLU A 503 9.45 9.83 -23.71
N ARG A 504 8.65 9.05 -24.44
CA ARG A 504 9.05 7.74 -24.96
C ARG A 504 9.99 7.90 -26.15
N ARG A 505 11.04 7.07 -26.23
CA ARG A 505 11.91 7.03 -27.43
C ARG A 505 11.10 6.62 -28.68
N PRO A 506 11.35 7.21 -29.87
CA PRO A 506 10.66 6.83 -31.10
C PRO A 506 10.93 5.37 -31.49
N GLY A 507 9.89 4.62 -31.84
CA GLY A 507 10.02 3.26 -32.40
C GLY A 507 8.83 2.34 -32.12
N GLU A 508 8.11 2.54 -31.01
CA GLU A 508 7.02 1.67 -30.56
C GLU A 508 5.72 2.47 -30.41
N GLN A 509 4.59 1.94 -30.89
CA GLN A 509 3.28 2.59 -30.82
C GLN A 509 2.24 1.72 -30.11
N THR A 510 1.39 2.39 -29.30
CA THR A 510 0.32 1.85 -28.45
C THR A 510 0.81 0.96 -27.29
N LEU A 511 0.18 0.95 -26.11
CA LEU A 511 -1.05 1.63 -25.69
C LEU A 511 -0.95 1.93 -24.17
N ILE A 512 -0.90 3.21 -23.77
CA ILE A 512 -0.74 3.56 -22.34
C ILE A 512 -1.97 3.05 -21.54
N SER A 513 -1.70 2.11 -20.63
CA SER A 513 -2.68 1.49 -19.74
C SER A 513 -2.95 2.35 -18.50
N LEU A 514 -1.88 2.95 -17.96
CA LEU A 514 -1.86 3.83 -16.80
C LEU A 514 -2.84 5.01 -16.95
N ALA A 515 -3.26 5.58 -15.83
CA ALA A 515 -4.21 6.66 -15.71
C ALA A 515 -3.64 7.83 -14.90
N VAL A 516 -4.13 9.04 -15.17
CA VAL A 516 -3.97 10.17 -14.23
C VAL A 516 -4.64 9.78 -12.91
N GLY A 517 -3.90 9.91 -11.81
CA GLY A 517 -4.26 9.36 -10.50
C GLY A 517 -3.43 8.15 -10.05
N ASP A 518 -2.95 7.31 -10.98
CA ASP A 518 -2.19 6.09 -10.63
C ASP A 518 -0.91 6.44 -9.84
N ARG A 519 -0.68 5.72 -8.73
CA ARG A 519 0.61 5.75 -8.03
C ARG A 519 1.63 4.91 -8.79
N ILE A 520 2.83 5.47 -8.98
CA ILE A 520 3.94 4.85 -9.69
C ILE A 520 5.24 4.81 -8.87
N ALA A 521 6.11 3.87 -9.23
CA ALA A 521 7.51 3.83 -8.86
C ALA A 521 8.36 4.01 -10.14
N VAL A 522 9.36 4.89 -10.07
CA VAL A 522 10.28 5.17 -11.18
C VAL A 522 11.58 4.41 -10.96
N SER A 523 12.01 3.64 -11.96
CA SER A 523 13.26 2.86 -11.94
C SER A 523 14.07 3.06 -13.22
N ASP A 524 15.34 2.67 -13.19
CA ASP A 524 16.12 2.37 -14.39
C ASP A 524 15.41 1.30 -15.24
N GLN A 525 15.42 1.46 -16.57
CA GLN A 525 14.89 0.49 -17.53
C GLN A 525 15.42 -0.94 -17.31
N ASN A 526 16.71 -1.07 -16.96
CA ASN A 526 17.37 -2.36 -16.74
C ASN A 526 17.31 -2.82 -15.27
N CYS A 527 16.56 -2.13 -14.41
CA CYS A 527 16.43 -2.39 -12.98
C CYS A 527 17.75 -2.44 -12.18
N ARG A 528 18.84 -1.82 -12.66
CA ARG A 528 20.04 -1.55 -11.85
C ARG A 528 19.74 -0.59 -10.71
N PHE A 529 18.83 0.35 -10.94
CA PHE A 529 18.37 1.32 -9.94
C PHE A 529 16.86 1.20 -9.77
N ILE A 530 16.44 0.29 -8.88
CA ILE A 530 15.02 0.05 -8.54
C ILE A 530 14.53 1.10 -7.55
N GLY A 531 13.33 1.64 -7.78
CA GLY A 531 12.66 2.56 -6.84
C GLY A 531 13.49 3.81 -6.55
N ILE A 532 13.88 4.54 -7.60
CA ILE A 532 14.67 5.78 -7.49
C ILE A 532 13.82 6.87 -6.82
N ALA A 533 12.56 6.96 -7.26
CA ALA A 533 11.53 7.86 -6.76
C ALA A 533 10.16 7.17 -6.82
N THR A 534 9.20 7.63 -6.00
CA THR A 534 7.78 7.27 -6.11
C THR A 534 6.90 8.51 -6.26
N GLY A 535 5.68 8.34 -6.76
CA GLY A 535 4.80 9.49 -6.98
C GLY A 535 3.49 9.12 -7.68
N TYR A 536 2.87 10.10 -8.31
CA TYR A 536 1.57 9.98 -8.96
C TYR A 536 1.58 10.57 -10.37
N ILE A 537 0.83 9.97 -11.29
CA ILE A 537 0.65 10.52 -12.64
C ILE A 537 -0.31 11.69 -12.60
N SER A 538 0.15 12.85 -13.06
CA SER A 538 -0.61 14.11 -13.15
C SER A 538 -1.12 14.40 -14.57
N GLY A 539 -0.49 13.83 -15.60
CA GLY A 539 -0.90 14.01 -17.01
C GLY A 539 -0.39 12.89 -17.91
N ILE A 540 -1.14 12.57 -18.97
CA ILE A 540 -0.76 11.60 -20.00
C ILE A 540 -1.01 12.21 -21.37
N THR A 541 -0.03 12.08 -22.26
CA THR A 541 -0.08 12.49 -23.67
C THR A 541 0.12 11.27 -24.57
N SER A 542 0.05 11.45 -25.90
CA SER A 542 0.31 10.37 -26.86
C SER A 542 1.79 9.91 -26.90
N THR A 543 2.73 10.77 -26.50
CA THR A 543 4.19 10.52 -26.57
C THR A 543 4.88 10.46 -25.20
N GLY A 544 4.23 10.94 -24.13
CA GLY A 544 4.87 11.09 -22.82
C GLY A 544 3.91 11.17 -21.63
N VAL A 545 4.49 11.04 -20.44
CA VAL A 545 3.80 11.00 -19.14
C VAL A 545 4.33 12.13 -18.25
N THR A 546 3.42 12.85 -17.59
CA THR A 546 3.75 13.84 -16.55
C THR A 546 3.41 13.26 -15.18
N CYS A 547 4.32 13.38 -14.23
CA CYS A 547 4.12 12.88 -12.88
C CYS A 547 4.74 13.80 -11.81
N SER A 548 4.16 13.78 -10.61
CA SER A 548 4.70 14.44 -9.41
C SER A 548 5.41 13.39 -8.56
N LEU A 549 6.72 13.56 -8.36
CA LEU A 549 7.60 12.60 -7.71
C LEU A 549 8.20 13.13 -6.39
N ASP A 550 8.54 12.20 -5.49
CA ASP A 550 9.16 12.46 -4.17
C ASP A 550 10.65 12.85 -4.22
N LYS A 551 11.26 12.87 -5.41
CA LYS A 551 12.64 13.34 -5.64
C LYS A 551 12.79 14.05 -6.98
N ASN A 552 13.76 14.97 -7.04
CA ASN A 552 14.27 15.54 -8.28
C ASN A 552 15.23 14.56 -8.98
N LEU A 553 14.93 14.21 -10.24
CA LEU A 553 15.69 13.26 -11.06
C LEU A 553 16.63 13.93 -12.08
N SER A 554 16.66 15.27 -12.16
CA SER A 554 17.60 16.01 -13.04
C SER A 554 19.09 15.80 -12.72
N LYS A 555 19.40 15.15 -11.58
CA LYS A 555 20.76 14.72 -11.21
C LYS A 555 21.23 13.43 -11.92
N PHE A 556 20.36 12.76 -12.67
CA PHE A 556 20.71 11.59 -13.48
C PHE A 556 21.08 12.01 -14.92
N PRO A 557 21.95 11.26 -15.62
CA PRO A 557 22.32 11.56 -17.01
C PRO A 557 21.11 11.61 -17.96
N SER A 558 21.11 12.55 -18.91
CA SER A 558 20.00 12.79 -19.84
C SER A 558 19.80 11.68 -20.89
N ASP A 559 20.78 10.80 -21.06
CA ASP A 559 20.68 9.58 -21.87
C ASP A 559 20.09 8.38 -21.12
N MET A 560 19.92 8.48 -19.80
CA MET A 560 19.35 7.42 -18.95
C MET A 560 17.91 7.09 -19.38
N VAL A 561 17.63 5.79 -19.49
CA VAL A 561 16.28 5.28 -19.81
C VAL A 561 15.59 4.83 -18.54
N PHE A 562 14.37 5.31 -18.34
CA PHE A 562 13.53 5.03 -17.19
C PHE A 562 12.35 4.13 -17.56
N ARG A 563 11.84 3.44 -16.55
CA ARG A 563 10.54 2.76 -16.55
C ARG A 563 9.67 3.26 -15.41
N LEU A 564 8.38 3.45 -15.71
CA LEU A 564 7.34 3.91 -14.80
C LEU A 564 6.41 2.73 -14.55
N ASP A 565 6.55 2.10 -13.38
CA ASP A 565 5.78 0.92 -12.97
C ASP A 565 4.65 1.31 -12.00
N GLN A 566 3.47 0.69 -12.11
CA GLN A 566 2.38 0.92 -11.15
C GLN A 566 2.74 0.34 -9.77
N ASP A 567 2.59 1.14 -8.72
CA ASP A 567 2.91 0.74 -7.33
C ASP A 567 1.73 0.05 -6.63
N GLU A 568 1.38 -1.14 -7.14
CA GLU A 568 0.35 -2.03 -6.59
C GLU A 568 0.54 -2.31 -5.08
N GLY A 569 1.78 -2.28 -4.58
CA GLY A 569 2.12 -2.55 -3.18
C GLY A 569 1.87 -1.39 -2.21
N ALA A 570 1.37 -0.24 -2.68
CA ALA A 570 1.04 0.90 -1.82
C ALA A 570 -0.30 0.76 -1.08
N GLY A 571 -1.26 0.00 -1.62
CA GLY A 571 -2.63 -0.11 -1.13
C GLY A 571 -2.83 -0.99 0.11
N GLY A 572 -1.88 -0.97 1.04
CA GLY A 572 -1.86 -1.87 2.20
C GLY A 572 -2.99 -1.61 3.21
N LEU A 573 -3.55 -2.69 3.77
CA LEU A 573 -4.66 -2.65 4.72
C LEU A 573 -4.27 -2.14 6.14
N SER A 574 -3.11 -1.50 6.30
CA SER A 574 -2.60 -1.01 7.59
C SER A 574 -3.54 0.00 8.27
N THR A 575 -4.27 0.82 7.50
CA THR A 575 -5.30 1.72 8.04
C THR A 575 -6.49 0.97 8.63
N HIS A 576 -6.89 -0.16 8.03
CA HIS A 576 -7.96 -1.01 8.56
C HIS A 576 -7.53 -1.70 9.85
N LEU A 577 -6.28 -2.21 9.90
CA LEU A 577 -5.70 -2.79 11.11
C LEU A 577 -5.49 -1.75 12.22
N GLY A 578 -5.11 -0.51 11.86
CA GLY A 578 -5.04 0.64 12.77
C GLY A 578 -6.41 0.96 13.37
N ASN A 579 -7.43 1.16 12.54
CA ASN A 579 -8.81 1.39 13.00
C ASN A 579 -9.34 0.26 13.91
N LEU A 580 -9.01 -1.00 13.58
CA LEU A 580 -9.38 -2.16 14.37
C LEU A 580 -8.67 -2.18 15.74
N SER A 581 -7.42 -1.73 15.82
CA SER A 581 -6.67 -1.55 17.07
C SER A 581 -7.24 -0.40 17.91
N THR A 582 -7.55 0.75 17.32
CA THR A 582 -8.20 1.89 17.99
C THR A 582 -9.59 1.52 18.53
N LEU A 583 -10.35 0.67 17.82
CA LEU A 583 -11.64 0.16 18.30
C LEU A 583 -11.51 -0.70 19.57
N MET A 584 -10.36 -1.33 19.81
CA MET A 584 -10.08 -2.11 21.03
C MET A 584 -9.51 -1.27 22.17
N GLU A 585 -9.37 0.04 22.01
CA GLU A 585 -8.82 0.94 23.02
C GLU A 585 -9.76 1.15 24.22
N ASN A 586 -9.19 1.33 25.41
CA ASN A 586 -9.92 1.70 26.61
C ASN A 586 -10.18 3.22 26.66
N THR A 587 -10.98 3.73 25.73
CA THR A 587 -11.57 5.09 25.80
C THR A 587 -13.10 5.01 25.73
N PRO A 588 -13.83 5.98 26.31
CA PRO A 588 -15.29 6.06 26.19
C PRO A 588 -15.78 6.13 24.74
N THR A 589 -14.98 6.70 23.82
CA THR A 589 -15.29 6.75 22.38
C THR A 589 -15.22 5.36 21.76
N SER A 590 -14.13 4.63 21.96
CA SER A 590 -13.98 3.27 21.44
C SER A 590 -14.94 2.29 22.10
N GLU A 591 -15.23 2.45 23.40
CA GLU A 591 -16.26 1.68 24.10
C GLU A 591 -17.66 1.91 23.49
N LYS A 592 -18.07 3.17 23.31
CA LYS A 592 -19.35 3.50 22.65
C LYS A 592 -19.41 2.91 21.23
N LEU A 593 -18.31 2.92 20.49
CA LEU A 593 -18.25 2.30 19.16
C LEU A 593 -18.36 0.76 19.23
N ARG A 594 -17.71 0.09 20.20
CA ARG A 594 -17.88 -1.36 20.41
C ARG A 594 -19.33 -1.72 20.76
N GLN A 595 -19.97 -0.96 21.66
CA GLN A 595 -21.38 -1.15 22.00
C GLN A 595 -22.30 -1.00 20.77
N LEU A 596 -22.11 0.04 19.95
CA LEU A 596 -22.98 0.31 18.79
C LEU A 596 -22.73 -0.62 17.59
N ILE A 597 -21.48 -1.04 17.36
CA ILE A 597 -21.06 -1.76 16.13
C ILE A 597 -20.89 -3.27 16.35
N VAL A 598 -20.40 -3.69 17.53
CA VAL A 598 -20.05 -5.10 17.83
C VAL A 598 -21.13 -5.78 18.67
N GLU A 599 -21.71 -5.06 19.63
CA GLU A 599 -22.83 -5.54 20.47
C GLU A 599 -24.21 -5.19 19.88
N PHE A 600 -24.26 -4.38 18.82
CA PHE A 600 -25.50 -3.91 18.17
C PHE A 600 -26.48 -3.19 19.11
N LYS A 601 -25.97 -2.48 20.13
CA LYS A 601 -26.76 -1.65 21.04
C LYS A 601 -27.65 -0.68 20.24
N PRO A 602 -28.99 -0.66 20.45
CA PRO A 602 -29.88 0.17 19.65
C PRO A 602 -29.54 1.67 19.73
N PRO A 603 -29.46 2.39 18.60
CA PRO A 603 -29.16 3.82 18.59
C PRO A 603 -30.33 4.63 19.16
N LEU A 604 -30.01 5.59 20.03
CA LEU A 604 -30.97 6.42 20.72
C LEU A 604 -31.42 7.61 19.86
N PHE A 605 -32.71 7.94 19.98
CA PHE A 605 -33.32 9.11 19.38
C PHE A 605 -34.05 9.93 20.46
N ILE A 606 -34.06 11.25 20.29
CA ILE A 606 -34.92 12.17 21.07
C ILE A 606 -36.27 12.36 20.38
N GLU A 607 -37.27 12.80 21.14
CA GLU A 607 -38.67 12.87 20.67
C GLU A 607 -39.00 14.15 19.88
N SER A 608 -38.37 15.29 20.22
CA SER A 608 -38.68 16.60 19.64
C SER A 608 -37.46 17.43 19.26
N LEU A 609 -37.52 18.08 18.09
CA LEU A 609 -36.53 19.05 17.62
C LEU A 609 -36.57 20.39 18.37
N SER A 610 -37.64 20.66 19.12
CA SER A 610 -37.88 21.97 19.74
C SER A 610 -36.81 22.37 20.76
N SER A 611 -36.18 21.39 21.40
CA SER A 611 -35.13 21.50 22.42
C SER A 611 -33.69 21.38 21.89
N VAL A 612 -33.49 21.05 20.60
CA VAL A 612 -32.15 20.83 20.01
C VAL A 612 -31.74 21.89 19.00
N LEU A 613 -32.68 22.46 18.23
CA LEU A 613 -32.35 23.55 17.31
C LEU A 613 -32.25 24.89 18.07
N PRO A 614 -31.11 25.62 18.00
CA PRO A 614 -31.02 27.01 18.46
C PRO A 614 -32.10 27.87 17.79
N ARG A 615 -32.63 28.88 18.49
CA ARG A 615 -33.78 29.67 17.99
C ARG A 615 -33.47 30.30 16.62
N GLU A 616 -32.30 30.90 16.47
CA GLU A 616 -31.79 31.51 15.23
C GLU A 616 -31.63 30.52 14.07
N ALA A 617 -31.36 29.25 14.35
CA ALA A 617 -31.17 28.23 13.31
C ALA A 617 -32.49 27.69 12.73
N LYS A 618 -33.63 27.92 13.40
CA LYS A 618 -34.91 27.28 13.04
C LYS A 618 -35.42 27.73 11.67
N ASP A 619 -35.32 29.02 11.34
CA ASP A 619 -35.78 29.53 10.05
C ASP A 619 -34.87 29.12 8.89
N THR A 620 -33.55 29.11 9.10
CA THR A 620 -32.57 28.60 8.14
C THR A 620 -32.80 27.12 7.84
N VAL A 621 -32.96 26.29 8.88
CA VAL A 621 -33.27 24.86 8.71
C VAL A 621 -34.65 24.66 8.08
N ALA A 622 -35.66 25.45 8.43
CA ALA A 622 -36.97 25.39 7.79
C ALA A 622 -36.90 25.75 6.29
N ASN A 623 -36.09 26.74 5.90
CA ASN A 623 -35.88 27.13 4.51
C ASN A 623 -35.13 26.07 3.70
N ILE A 624 -34.07 25.47 4.26
CA ILE A 624 -33.38 24.31 3.65
C ILE A 624 -34.35 23.13 3.50
N LEU A 625 -35.14 22.84 4.55
CA LEU A 625 -36.13 21.77 4.50
C LEU A 625 -37.20 22.03 3.44
N LYS A 626 -37.68 23.26 3.20
CA LYS A 626 -38.77 23.55 2.22
C LYS A 626 -38.54 22.85 0.87
N GLY A 627 -37.34 22.95 0.31
CA GLY A 627 -36.97 22.39 -1.00
C GLY A 627 -36.84 20.86 -1.08
N LEU A 628 -36.88 20.14 0.04
CA LEU A 628 -36.74 18.68 0.08
C LEU A 628 -38.08 17.95 -0.06
N ASN A 629 -38.07 16.72 -0.59
CA ASN A 629 -39.27 15.87 -0.64
C ASN A 629 -39.60 15.27 0.76
N LYS A 630 -40.77 14.65 0.91
CA LYS A 630 -41.25 14.13 2.22
C LYS A 630 -40.30 13.07 2.84
N PRO A 631 -39.82 12.04 2.10
CA PRO A 631 -38.77 11.14 2.59
C PRO A 631 -37.46 11.83 3.00
N GLN A 632 -36.98 12.81 2.22
CA GLN A 632 -35.78 13.59 2.56
C GLN A 632 -35.98 14.40 3.85
N LYS A 633 -37.12 15.09 4.00
CA LYS A 633 -37.53 15.80 5.23
C LYS A 633 -37.55 14.86 6.44
N GLN A 634 -38.03 13.62 6.27
CA GLN A 634 -38.02 12.59 7.31
C GLN A 634 -36.60 12.10 7.65
N ALA A 635 -35.73 11.93 6.65
CA ALA A 635 -34.32 11.58 6.86
C ALA A 635 -33.57 12.69 7.63
N MET A 636 -33.72 13.96 7.23
CA MET A 636 -33.15 15.11 7.95
C MET A 636 -33.66 15.18 9.40
N LYS A 637 -34.98 15.02 9.61
CA LYS A 637 -35.56 14.94 10.97
C LYS A 637 -34.95 13.79 11.78
N LYS A 638 -34.75 12.60 11.20
CA LYS A 638 -34.21 11.45 11.92
C LYS A 638 -32.72 11.63 12.29
N VAL A 639 -31.92 12.26 11.42
CA VAL A 639 -30.53 12.66 11.72
C VAL A 639 -30.51 13.66 12.88
N LEU A 640 -31.29 14.75 12.80
CA LEU A 640 -31.36 15.80 13.83
C LEU A 640 -31.93 15.33 15.18
N LEU A 641 -32.60 14.18 15.22
CA LEU A 641 -33.09 13.54 16.45
C LEU A 641 -32.15 12.44 16.99
N SER A 642 -31.06 12.09 16.30
CA SER A 642 -30.18 10.98 16.70
C SER A 642 -29.13 11.41 17.74
N LYS A 643 -28.84 10.53 18.71
CA LYS A 643 -27.69 10.67 19.62
C LYS A 643 -26.46 9.83 19.22
N ASP A 644 -26.64 8.97 18.21
CA ASP A 644 -25.70 7.89 17.89
C ASP A 644 -25.45 7.80 16.37
N TYR A 645 -26.35 7.16 15.62
CA TYR A 645 -26.26 7.07 14.16
C TYR A 645 -27.64 7.01 13.49
N THR A 646 -27.70 7.37 12.20
CA THR A 646 -28.90 7.25 11.36
C THR A 646 -28.54 6.64 10.00
N LEU A 647 -29.17 5.52 9.66
CA LEU A 647 -29.02 4.88 8.36
C LEU A 647 -30.01 5.49 7.36
N ILE A 648 -29.50 6.25 6.38
CA ILE A 648 -30.32 6.82 5.29
C ILE A 648 -30.29 5.87 4.09
N VAL A 649 -31.41 5.20 3.82
CA VAL A 649 -31.55 4.29 2.67
C VAL A 649 -31.72 5.10 1.37
N GLY A 650 -30.60 5.58 0.84
CA GLY A 650 -30.55 6.28 -0.43
C GLY A 650 -30.78 5.33 -1.61
N MET A 651 -32.04 5.13 -2.00
CA MET A 651 -32.39 4.33 -3.17
C MET A 651 -31.87 4.96 -4.48
N PRO A 652 -31.82 4.21 -5.60
CA PRO A 652 -31.44 4.78 -6.90
C PRO A 652 -32.43 5.88 -7.33
N GLY A 653 -31.95 6.94 -7.97
CA GLY A 653 -32.79 8.06 -8.44
C GLY A 653 -33.32 9.03 -7.37
N THR A 654 -33.34 8.69 -6.08
CA THR A 654 -33.94 9.54 -5.01
C THR A 654 -33.10 10.75 -4.58
N GLY A 655 -32.27 11.30 -5.48
CA GLY A 655 -31.40 12.45 -5.19
C GLY A 655 -30.42 12.19 -4.02
N LYS A 656 -29.72 11.05 -4.02
CA LYS A 656 -28.73 10.71 -2.97
C LYS A 656 -27.74 11.85 -2.73
N THR A 657 -27.06 12.28 -3.79
CA THR A 657 -26.10 13.38 -3.75
C THR A 657 -26.76 14.67 -3.29
N THR A 658 -27.94 15.02 -3.82
CA THR A 658 -28.73 16.18 -3.37
C THR A 658 -29.01 16.15 -1.86
N THR A 659 -29.40 14.99 -1.33
CA THR A 659 -29.74 14.78 0.09
C THR A 659 -28.50 14.90 0.99
N ILE A 660 -27.35 14.43 0.51
CA ILE A 660 -26.07 14.54 1.19
C ILE A 660 -25.52 15.98 1.08
N CYS A 661 -25.71 16.68 -0.05
CA CYS A 661 -25.33 18.08 -0.21
C CYS A 661 -26.18 19.03 0.65
N THR A 662 -27.41 18.67 1.03
CA THR A 662 -28.15 19.35 2.11
C THR A 662 -27.66 19.02 3.53
N LEU A 663 -26.67 18.13 3.67
CA LEU A 663 -25.95 17.88 4.94
C LEU A 663 -24.53 18.50 4.90
N VAL A 664 -23.73 18.22 3.86
CA VAL A 664 -22.36 18.75 3.64
C VAL A 664 -22.02 18.82 2.12
N PRO A 665 -21.43 19.90 1.58
CA PRO A 665 -21.10 20.02 0.15
C PRO A 665 -19.61 19.74 -0.21
N ALA A 666 -19.32 18.68 -1.00
CA ALA A 666 -18.07 18.44 -1.78
C ALA A 666 -18.22 17.21 -2.74
N MET A 667 -17.26 16.97 -3.66
CA MET A 667 -17.28 15.85 -4.66
C MET A 667 -15.88 15.36 -5.10
N GLU A 668 -15.73 14.10 -5.54
CA GLU A 668 -14.50 13.51 -6.14
C GLU A 668 -14.76 12.19 -6.96
N THR A 669 -13.82 11.67 -7.80
CA THR A 669 -14.02 10.48 -8.71
C THR A 669 -12.72 9.75 -9.20
N VAL A 670 -12.72 8.40 -9.43
CA VAL A 670 -11.50 7.56 -9.71
C VAL A 670 -11.67 6.31 -10.69
N GLU A 671 -10.66 6.02 -11.56
CA GLU A 671 -10.09 4.76 -12.22
C GLU A 671 -10.79 3.61 -13.06
N LYS A 672 -9.94 2.76 -13.71
CA LYS A 672 -10.09 1.69 -14.79
C LYS A 672 -9.85 0.23 -14.24
N GLY A 673 -9.82 -0.95 -14.94
CA GLY A 673 -10.06 -1.44 -16.34
C GLY A 673 -10.72 -2.88 -16.41
N GLY A 674 -10.79 -3.59 -17.57
CA GLY A 674 -11.16 -5.05 -17.74
C GLY A 674 -12.43 -5.49 -18.55
N VAL A 675 -12.34 -6.56 -19.39
CA VAL A 675 -13.35 -7.37 -20.22
C VAL A 675 -14.31 -6.68 -21.25
N SER A 676 -14.54 -7.29 -22.45
CA SER A 676 -15.29 -6.71 -23.61
C SER A 676 -16.04 -7.70 -24.54
N ASN A 677 -16.95 -7.19 -25.41
CA ASN A 677 -17.71 -7.86 -26.49
C ASN A 677 -17.99 -6.88 -27.66
N GLN A 678 -17.32 -7.09 -28.80
CA GLN A 678 -17.35 -6.15 -29.94
C GLN A 678 -18.71 -6.05 -30.65
N THR A 679 -19.49 -7.13 -30.74
CA THR A 679 -20.78 -7.14 -31.46
C THR A 679 -21.80 -6.26 -30.76
N GLU A 680 -21.84 -6.32 -29.42
CA GLU A 680 -22.67 -5.40 -28.63
C GLU A 680 -22.21 -3.95 -28.79
N ALA A 681 -20.90 -3.69 -28.93
CA ALA A 681 -20.38 -2.34 -29.08
C ALA A 681 -20.82 -1.67 -30.40
N VAL A 682 -20.83 -2.41 -31.52
CA VAL A 682 -21.34 -1.93 -32.83
C VAL A 682 -22.84 -1.62 -32.76
N LEU A 683 -23.63 -2.48 -32.11
CA LEU A 683 -25.06 -2.25 -31.94
C LEU A 683 -25.35 -1.02 -31.06
N VAL A 684 -24.56 -0.79 -30.00
CA VAL A 684 -24.64 0.44 -29.18
C VAL A 684 -24.34 1.68 -30.02
N HIS A 685 -23.27 1.68 -30.83
CA HIS A 685 -22.94 2.80 -31.73
C HIS A 685 -24.10 3.13 -32.70
N SER A 686 -24.70 2.11 -33.32
CA SER A 686 -25.83 2.30 -34.24
C SER A 686 -27.08 2.84 -33.53
N LEU A 687 -27.38 2.37 -32.31
CA LEU A 687 -28.48 2.90 -31.50
C LEU A 687 -28.27 4.37 -31.13
N ILE A 688 -27.04 4.77 -30.73
CA ILE A 688 -26.70 6.17 -30.45
C ILE A 688 -26.84 7.02 -31.71
N SER A 689 -26.32 6.54 -32.84
CA SER A 689 -26.41 7.23 -34.14
C SER A 689 -27.87 7.49 -34.56
N LEU A 690 -28.77 6.53 -34.32
CA LEU A 690 -30.20 6.69 -34.57
C LEU A 690 -30.86 7.67 -33.59
N LEU A 691 -30.52 7.63 -32.30
CA LEU A 691 -31.04 8.55 -31.29
C LEU A 691 -30.63 10.01 -31.57
N LEU A 692 -29.38 10.24 -31.98
CA LEU A 692 -28.89 11.56 -32.39
C LEU A 692 -29.63 12.07 -33.64
N LYS A 693 -29.78 11.22 -34.66
CA LYS A 693 -30.58 11.55 -35.88
C LYS A 693 -32.05 11.82 -35.56
N ALA A 694 -32.60 11.19 -34.53
CA ALA A 694 -33.95 11.43 -34.02
C ALA A 694 -34.07 12.65 -33.08
N GLY A 695 -33.00 13.46 -32.93
CA GLY A 695 -33.02 14.72 -32.20
C GLY A 695 -32.69 14.62 -30.70
N CYS A 696 -32.28 13.46 -30.17
CA CYS A 696 -31.71 13.40 -28.83
C CYS A 696 -30.34 14.09 -28.80
N LYS A 697 -30.06 14.88 -27.76
CA LYS A 697 -28.74 15.50 -27.58
C LYS A 697 -27.75 14.45 -27.07
N ALA A 698 -26.50 14.51 -27.54
CA ALA A 698 -25.45 13.60 -27.08
C ALA A 698 -25.29 13.58 -25.53
N GLY A 699 -25.33 14.76 -24.89
CA GLY A 699 -25.25 14.89 -23.43
C GLY A 699 -26.40 14.25 -22.64
N ASP A 700 -27.55 14.00 -23.28
CA ASP A 700 -28.73 13.35 -22.70
C ASP A 700 -28.68 11.81 -22.76
N ILE A 701 -27.67 11.24 -23.43
CA ILE A 701 -27.47 9.80 -23.61
C ILE A 701 -26.34 9.30 -22.69
N GLY A 702 -26.53 8.13 -22.09
CA GLY A 702 -25.49 7.41 -21.37
C GLY A 702 -25.42 5.93 -21.73
N VAL A 703 -24.21 5.37 -21.72
CA VAL A 703 -23.93 3.97 -21.97
C VAL A 703 -23.31 3.34 -20.73
N ILE A 704 -23.92 2.25 -20.28
CA ILE A 704 -23.47 1.45 -19.16
C ILE A 704 -23.02 0.09 -19.65
N ALA A 705 -21.82 -0.32 -19.23
CA ALA A 705 -21.40 -1.72 -19.30
C ALA A 705 -20.88 -2.18 -17.92
N PRO A 706 -21.08 -3.47 -17.56
CA PRO A 706 -20.47 -4.03 -16.36
C PRO A 706 -18.94 -4.05 -16.45
N TYR A 707 -18.39 -4.23 -17.64
CA TYR A 707 -16.96 -4.40 -17.86
C TYR A 707 -16.35 -3.18 -18.57
N ARG A 708 -15.17 -2.75 -18.12
CA ARG A 708 -14.50 -1.50 -18.53
C ARG A 708 -13.76 -1.57 -19.87
N GLN A 709 -13.34 -2.75 -20.32
CA GLN A 709 -12.77 -2.90 -21.67
C GLN A 709 -13.89 -2.88 -22.72
N GLN A 710 -15.14 -3.21 -22.36
CA GLN A 710 -16.31 -2.93 -23.21
C GLN A 710 -16.52 -1.43 -23.38
N LEU A 711 -16.36 -0.65 -22.32
CA LEU A 711 -16.42 0.82 -22.42
C LEU A 711 -15.35 1.33 -23.39
N LYS A 712 -14.15 0.75 -23.38
CA LYS A 712 -13.11 1.05 -24.38
C LYS A 712 -13.57 0.67 -25.80
N ALA A 713 -14.05 -0.55 -26.01
CA ALA A 713 -14.57 -1.00 -27.32
C ALA A 713 -15.71 -0.11 -27.86
N ILE A 714 -16.59 0.38 -26.99
CA ILE A 714 -17.67 1.32 -27.34
C ILE A 714 -17.12 2.73 -27.60
N SER A 715 -16.21 3.23 -26.76
CA SER A 715 -15.62 4.57 -26.91
C SER A 715 -14.82 4.69 -28.22
N ASN A 716 -14.06 3.65 -28.57
CA ASN A 716 -13.33 3.54 -29.83
C ASN A 716 -14.23 3.52 -31.08
N LEU A 717 -15.52 3.18 -30.95
CA LEU A 717 -16.50 3.27 -32.02
C LEU A 717 -17.24 4.63 -32.05
N LEU A 718 -17.13 5.43 -30.99
CA LEU A 718 -17.76 6.75 -30.85
C LEU A 718 -16.76 7.90 -31.12
N GLU A 719 -15.73 7.63 -31.93
CA GLU A 719 -14.71 8.61 -32.30
C GLU A 719 -15.26 9.60 -33.36
N GLY A 720 -15.88 10.69 -32.89
CA GLY A 720 -16.34 11.77 -33.76
C GLY A 720 -17.05 12.91 -33.01
N ALA A 721 -17.05 14.12 -33.60
CA ALA A 721 -17.60 15.33 -32.99
C ALA A 721 -19.09 15.25 -32.62
N ALA A 722 -19.87 14.40 -33.31
CA ALA A 722 -21.28 14.17 -33.00
C ALA A 722 -21.50 13.41 -31.68
N PHE A 723 -20.50 12.64 -31.21
CA PHE A 723 -20.60 11.73 -30.08
C PHE A 723 -19.90 12.24 -28.82
N THR A 724 -19.13 13.32 -28.88
CA THR A 724 -18.19 13.77 -27.83
C THR A 724 -18.82 14.02 -26.45
N ALA A 725 -20.14 14.28 -26.38
CA ALA A 725 -20.86 14.46 -25.12
C ALA A 725 -21.64 13.21 -24.62
N VAL A 726 -21.62 12.10 -25.37
CA VAL A 726 -22.23 10.82 -24.93
C VAL A 726 -21.36 10.20 -23.85
N GLU A 727 -21.96 9.90 -22.70
CA GLU A 727 -21.18 9.39 -21.57
C GLU A 727 -21.11 7.86 -21.57
N VAL A 728 -19.90 7.29 -21.58
CA VAL A 728 -19.65 5.84 -21.57
C VAL A 728 -18.93 5.47 -20.27
N ASN A 729 -19.60 4.77 -19.34
CA ASN A 729 -19.10 4.53 -17.97
C ASN A 729 -19.58 3.20 -17.36
N THR A 730 -18.93 2.74 -16.27
CA THR A 730 -19.39 1.51 -15.57
C THR A 730 -20.65 1.76 -14.76
N VAL A 731 -21.34 0.67 -14.41
CA VAL A 731 -22.38 0.64 -13.36
C VAL A 731 -21.93 1.40 -12.11
N ASP A 732 -20.72 1.11 -11.60
CA ASP A 732 -20.17 1.74 -10.39
C ASP A 732 -19.96 3.25 -10.58
N LYS A 733 -19.41 3.68 -11.73
CA LYS A 733 -19.23 5.11 -12.03
C LYS A 733 -20.55 5.84 -12.27
N TYR A 734 -21.61 5.15 -12.68
CA TYR A 734 -22.95 5.71 -12.80
C TYR A 734 -23.70 5.81 -11.46
N GLN A 735 -23.13 5.35 -10.35
CA GLN A 735 -23.76 5.41 -9.03
C GLN A 735 -24.14 6.85 -8.64
N GLY A 736 -25.44 7.11 -8.53
CA GLY A 736 -25.98 8.43 -8.17
C GLY A 736 -26.15 9.43 -9.33
N ARG A 737 -25.76 9.06 -10.56
CA ARG A 737 -25.86 9.91 -11.77
C ARG A 737 -26.92 9.35 -12.73
N ASP A 738 -27.56 10.15 -13.56
CA ASP A 738 -28.65 9.72 -14.45
C ASP A 738 -28.64 10.46 -15.81
N LYS A 739 -29.41 9.93 -16.77
CA LYS A 739 -29.53 10.45 -18.14
C LYS A 739 -30.95 10.28 -18.68
N SER A 740 -31.33 11.07 -19.69
CA SER A 740 -32.63 10.95 -20.36
C SER A 740 -32.80 9.59 -21.05
N VAL A 741 -31.75 9.13 -21.74
CA VAL A 741 -31.67 7.77 -22.32
C VAL A 741 -30.46 7.03 -21.74
N ILE A 742 -30.66 5.77 -21.35
CA ILE A 742 -29.58 4.86 -20.94
C ILE A 742 -29.59 3.61 -21.82
N ILE A 743 -28.41 3.20 -22.26
CA ILE A 743 -28.16 1.96 -23.00
C ILE A 743 -27.28 1.05 -22.13
N VAL A 744 -27.74 -0.16 -21.82
CA VAL A 744 -27.01 -1.15 -21.01
C VAL A 744 -26.54 -2.29 -21.93
N SER A 745 -25.23 -2.42 -22.11
CA SER A 745 -24.58 -3.57 -22.76
C SER A 745 -24.19 -4.58 -21.68
N PHE A 746 -24.69 -5.81 -21.75
CA PHE A 746 -24.43 -6.85 -20.75
C PHE A 746 -23.17 -7.68 -21.00
N VAL A 747 -22.61 -7.62 -22.21
CA VAL A 747 -21.32 -8.18 -22.65
C VAL A 747 -21.25 -9.70 -22.70
N ARG A 748 -21.83 -10.42 -21.74
CA ARG A 748 -21.75 -11.88 -21.63
C ARG A 748 -22.69 -12.58 -22.61
N SER A 749 -22.08 -13.26 -23.58
CA SER A 749 -22.71 -14.19 -24.51
C SER A 749 -21.78 -15.37 -24.72
N ASN A 750 -22.03 -16.50 -24.05
CA ASN A 750 -21.24 -17.73 -24.18
C ASN A 750 -22.12 -18.99 -24.12
N PRO A 751 -21.73 -20.10 -24.80
CA PRO A 751 -22.47 -21.37 -24.76
C PRO A 751 -22.42 -22.04 -23.38
N GLU A 752 -21.31 -21.84 -22.65
CA GLU A 752 -21.01 -22.40 -21.33
C GLU A 752 -21.92 -21.87 -20.20
N GLY A 753 -22.73 -20.84 -20.47
CA GLY A 753 -23.58 -20.21 -19.46
C GLY A 753 -22.83 -19.42 -18.37
N ASN A 754 -21.52 -19.23 -18.51
CA ASN A 754 -20.70 -18.57 -17.49
C ASN A 754 -20.91 -17.04 -17.47
N LEU A 755 -21.82 -16.61 -16.61
CA LEU A 755 -22.15 -15.21 -16.29
C LEU A 755 -20.96 -14.37 -15.79
N GLY A 756 -19.93 -15.01 -15.22
CA GLY A 756 -18.95 -14.36 -14.34
C GLY A 756 -19.57 -13.83 -13.04
N GLU A 757 -18.74 -13.33 -12.13
CA GLU A 757 -19.23 -12.85 -10.82
C GLU A 757 -19.90 -11.48 -10.90
N LEU A 758 -19.44 -10.60 -11.78
CA LEU A 758 -19.90 -9.21 -11.83
C LEU A 758 -21.37 -9.05 -12.26
N LEU A 759 -21.96 -10.08 -12.87
CA LEU A 759 -23.40 -10.16 -13.18
C LEU A 759 -24.22 -10.86 -12.08
N LYS A 760 -23.60 -11.46 -11.06
CA LYS A 760 -24.32 -12.09 -9.94
C LYS A 760 -24.84 -11.08 -8.92
N ASP A 761 -24.26 -9.88 -8.85
CA ASP A 761 -24.68 -8.83 -7.90
C ASP A 761 -25.94 -8.08 -8.38
N TRP A 762 -27.05 -8.34 -7.69
CA TRP A 762 -28.35 -7.71 -7.91
C TRP A 762 -28.30 -6.18 -7.75
N ARG A 763 -27.41 -5.68 -6.88
CA ARG A 763 -27.26 -4.24 -6.62
C ARG A 763 -26.70 -3.53 -7.85
N ARG A 764 -25.75 -4.15 -8.57
CA ARG A 764 -25.23 -3.65 -9.86
C ARG A 764 -26.32 -3.58 -10.92
N LEU A 765 -27.11 -4.66 -11.09
CA LEU A 765 -28.23 -4.65 -12.05
C LEU A 765 -29.23 -3.53 -11.73
N ASN A 766 -29.65 -3.42 -10.47
CA ASN A 766 -30.58 -2.40 -10.00
C ASN A 766 -30.03 -0.97 -10.22
N VAL A 767 -28.74 -0.73 -9.94
CA VAL A 767 -28.11 0.56 -10.26
C VAL A 767 -28.20 0.84 -11.76
N ALA A 768 -27.82 -0.11 -12.63
CA ALA A 768 -27.78 0.09 -14.08
C ALA A 768 -29.16 0.44 -14.68
N ILE A 769 -30.20 -0.36 -14.41
CA ILE A 769 -31.53 -0.16 -15.01
C ILE A 769 -32.22 1.12 -14.53
N THR A 770 -31.90 1.59 -13.32
CA THR A 770 -32.53 2.79 -12.72
C THR A 770 -31.85 4.11 -13.11
N ARG A 771 -30.80 4.12 -13.94
CA ARG A 771 -30.15 5.38 -14.37
C ARG A 771 -30.93 6.14 -15.45
N ALA A 772 -31.93 5.49 -16.07
CA ALA A 772 -32.77 6.07 -17.11
C ALA A 772 -33.86 6.98 -16.52
N LYS A 773 -34.08 8.15 -17.13
CA LYS A 773 -35.24 9.02 -16.86
C LYS A 773 -36.43 8.76 -17.80
N HIS A 774 -36.19 8.62 -19.11
CA HIS A 774 -37.25 8.53 -20.12
C HIS A 774 -37.19 7.26 -20.97
N LYS A 775 -36.00 6.69 -21.21
CA LYS A 775 -35.86 5.45 -22.00
C LYS A 775 -34.67 4.62 -21.52
N LEU A 776 -34.92 3.33 -21.29
CA LEU A 776 -33.91 2.31 -21.02
C LEU A 776 -33.85 1.38 -22.23
N LEU A 777 -32.65 1.15 -22.77
CA LEU A 777 -32.37 0.14 -23.79
C LEU A 777 -31.42 -0.90 -23.17
N MET A 778 -31.74 -2.18 -23.33
CA MET A 778 -30.97 -3.31 -22.77
C MET A 778 -30.53 -4.23 -23.90
N LEU A 779 -29.24 -4.57 -23.93
CA LEU A 779 -28.60 -5.32 -25.01
C LEU A 779 -27.75 -6.46 -24.45
N GLY A 780 -28.02 -7.71 -24.88
CA GLY A 780 -27.23 -8.88 -24.48
C GLY A 780 -27.91 -10.21 -24.86
N SER A 781 -27.20 -11.32 -24.62
CA SER A 781 -27.67 -12.67 -24.95
C SER A 781 -28.78 -13.15 -24.01
N ALA A 782 -30.03 -13.12 -24.45
CA ALA A 782 -31.16 -13.59 -23.63
C ALA A 782 -31.00 -15.03 -23.08
N PRO A 783 -30.45 -16.03 -23.82
CA PRO A 783 -30.13 -17.34 -23.26
C PRO A 783 -29.13 -17.28 -22.10
N THR A 784 -28.04 -16.51 -22.24
CA THR A 784 -27.02 -16.36 -21.20
C THR A 784 -27.56 -15.58 -19.99
N LEU A 785 -28.34 -14.52 -20.22
CA LEU A 785 -28.89 -13.65 -19.15
C LEU A 785 -30.02 -14.32 -18.36
N ARG A 786 -30.80 -15.24 -18.96
CA ARG A 786 -31.83 -16.03 -18.24
C ARG A 786 -31.26 -16.96 -17.17
N LEU A 787 -29.96 -17.26 -17.19
CA LEU A 787 -29.29 -18.05 -16.14
C LEU A 787 -29.12 -17.26 -14.84
N TYR A 788 -29.32 -15.94 -14.86
CA TYR A 788 -29.25 -15.08 -13.68
C TYR A 788 -30.65 -14.74 -13.16
N ALA A 789 -31.05 -15.27 -12.01
CA ALA A 789 -32.43 -15.25 -11.52
C ALA A 789 -33.13 -13.85 -11.50
N PRO A 790 -32.45 -12.72 -11.18
CA PRO A 790 -33.06 -11.40 -11.30
C PRO A 790 -33.29 -10.94 -12.75
N LEU A 791 -32.37 -11.25 -13.68
CA LEU A 791 -32.59 -11.00 -15.11
C LEU A 791 -33.62 -11.98 -15.69
N GLN A 792 -33.68 -13.22 -15.22
CA GLN A 792 -34.74 -14.16 -15.55
C GLN A 792 -36.11 -13.58 -15.17
N LYS A 793 -36.27 -13.08 -13.94
CA LYS A 793 -37.52 -12.44 -13.48
C LYS A 793 -37.87 -11.20 -14.32
N LEU A 794 -36.89 -10.34 -14.61
CA LEU A 794 -37.10 -9.15 -15.45
C LEU A 794 -37.50 -9.52 -16.88
N LEU A 795 -36.82 -10.48 -17.52
CA LEU A 795 -37.14 -10.95 -18.87
C LEU A 795 -38.51 -11.65 -18.92
N THR A 796 -38.87 -12.47 -17.93
CA THR A 796 -40.20 -13.07 -17.84
C THR A 796 -41.28 -12.00 -17.73
N HIS A 797 -41.07 -10.95 -16.91
CA HIS A 797 -42.00 -9.83 -16.78
C HIS A 797 -42.14 -9.04 -18.09
N MET A 798 -41.03 -8.76 -18.78
CA MET A 798 -41.05 -8.09 -20.10
C MET A 798 -41.75 -8.95 -21.18
N GLN A 799 -41.58 -10.27 -21.15
CA GLN A 799 -42.26 -11.19 -22.07
C GLN A 799 -43.78 -11.27 -21.79
N GLN A 800 -44.19 -11.19 -20.53
CA GLN A 800 -45.61 -11.16 -20.14
C GLN A 800 -46.36 -9.90 -20.60
N GLN A 801 -45.65 -8.82 -20.93
CA GLN A 801 -46.23 -7.58 -21.47
C GLN A 801 -46.05 -7.40 -23.00
N GLN A 802 -45.52 -8.42 -23.69
CA GLN A 802 -45.40 -8.62 -25.15
C GLN A 802 -44.80 -7.51 -26.05
N GLU A 803 -44.98 -6.22 -25.79
CA GLU A 803 -44.60 -5.12 -26.70
C GLU A 803 -43.09 -4.73 -26.66
N ASN A 804 -42.32 -5.24 -25.69
CA ASN A 804 -41.04 -4.64 -25.28
C ASN A 804 -39.78 -5.52 -25.48
N MET A 805 -39.82 -6.60 -26.27
CA MET A 805 -38.66 -7.51 -26.45
C MET A 805 -38.39 -7.92 -27.90
N ILE A 806 -37.65 -7.07 -28.65
CA ILE A 806 -37.15 -7.39 -30.00
C ILE A 806 -36.10 -8.51 -29.91
N SER A 807 -36.29 -9.58 -30.69
CA SER A 807 -35.40 -10.75 -30.68
C SER A 807 -34.82 -11.04 -32.07
N PHE A 808 -33.50 -10.91 -32.22
CA PHE A 808 -32.77 -11.10 -33.49
C PHE A 808 -32.53 -12.57 -33.84
N TYR A 809 -33.60 -13.33 -34.09
CA TYR A 809 -33.48 -14.68 -34.66
C TYR A 809 -33.11 -14.60 -36.14
N ASN A 810 -32.12 -15.42 -36.57
CA ASN A 810 -31.65 -15.59 -37.95
C ASN A 810 -30.89 -14.44 -38.65
N CYS A 811 -30.12 -13.62 -37.92
CA CYS A 811 -29.05 -12.80 -38.53
C CYS A 811 -27.71 -13.55 -38.66
N TYR A 812 -27.71 -14.73 -39.29
CA TYR A 812 -26.47 -15.45 -39.60
C TYR A 812 -25.75 -14.82 -40.81
N LYS A 813 -24.47 -14.48 -40.64
CA LYS A 813 -23.58 -13.82 -41.62
C LYS A 813 -23.94 -12.37 -42.02
N ILE A 814 -23.83 -11.44 -41.07
CA ILE A 814 -23.42 -10.07 -41.39
C ILE A 814 -22.01 -9.85 -40.82
N SER A 815 -21.04 -9.53 -41.68
CA SER A 815 -19.69 -9.13 -41.25
C SER A 815 -19.74 -7.75 -40.60
N ALA A 816 -18.98 -7.54 -39.53
CA ALA A 816 -18.89 -6.24 -38.86
C ALA A 816 -18.43 -5.10 -39.81
N SER A 817 -17.64 -5.42 -40.85
CA SER A 817 -17.25 -4.47 -41.90
C SER A 817 -18.46 -3.93 -42.68
N LYS A 818 -19.42 -4.80 -43.06
CA LYS A 818 -20.56 -4.39 -43.90
C LYS A 818 -21.58 -3.48 -43.21
N MET A 819 -21.59 -3.39 -41.88
CA MET A 819 -22.50 -2.46 -41.17
C MET A 819 -21.96 -1.03 -41.07
N LEU A 820 -20.71 -0.78 -41.47
CA LEU A 820 -20.09 0.55 -41.44
C LEU A 820 -20.11 1.25 -42.82
N GLU A 821 -20.24 0.48 -43.90
CA GLU A 821 -20.14 0.99 -45.28
C GLU A 821 -21.52 1.30 -45.92
N ASP A 822 -22.58 0.59 -45.52
CA ASP A 822 -23.87 0.61 -46.22
C ASP A 822 -24.91 1.48 -45.50
N SER A 823 -25.12 2.72 -45.98
CA SER A 823 -26.11 3.65 -45.43
C SER A 823 -27.58 3.31 -45.77
N SER A 824 -27.81 2.20 -46.46
CA SER A 824 -29.06 1.89 -47.19
C SER A 824 -29.88 0.73 -46.59
N VAL A 825 -29.50 0.20 -45.42
CA VAL A 825 -30.15 -0.97 -44.83
C VAL A 825 -31.56 -0.64 -44.31
N HIS A 826 -32.57 -0.81 -45.17
CA HIS A 826 -33.98 -0.74 -44.80
C HIS A 826 -34.37 -1.87 -43.83
N MET A 827 -34.33 -1.57 -42.54
CA MET A 827 -34.88 -2.44 -41.50
C MET A 827 -36.41 -2.44 -41.55
N GLN A 828 -37.00 -3.36 -42.31
CA GLN A 828 -38.46 -3.57 -42.36
C GLN A 828 -38.99 -4.06 -41.00
N LEU A 829 -39.35 -3.12 -40.15
CA LEU A 829 -40.23 -3.36 -39.01
C LEU A 829 -41.62 -3.68 -39.55
N ARG A 830 -42.06 -4.94 -39.40
CA ARG A 830 -43.49 -5.24 -39.36
C ARG A 830 -44.00 -4.86 -37.96
N TYR A 831 -45.07 -4.09 -37.93
CA TYR A 831 -45.90 -3.86 -36.74
C TYR A 831 -46.64 -5.14 -36.34
#